data_AF-A0A352KWB6-F1
#
_entry.id   AF-A0A352KWB6-F1
#
_cell.length_a   1.000
_cell.length_b   1.000
_cell.length_c   1.000
_cell.angle_alpha   90.00
_cell.angle_beta   90.00
_cell.angle_gamma   90.00
#
_symmetry.space_group_name_H-M   'P 1'
#
loop_
_entity.id
_entity.type
_entity.pdbx_description
1 polymer ?
#
loop_
_entity_poly.entity_id
_entity_poly.type
_entity_poly.pdbx_seq_one_letter_code
_entity_poly.pdbx_strand_id
1 'polypeptide(L)'
;MVVEFHKKSVPQDGMGRLHGGIGSALADTNCLAVRVTRWRLWLARVSSPFALAAALLASSSHVVAQDTAKGAVDSAEELVFALEAPAAAEAEPLAADVGVDAKAARLGLPRMAPVIAAMGEPEPDPVWLRNVLVDGFFDESDLSNPVNVVAAPGKVGRWTVDVGNVALHVNDFKVPYDRGNAVDLNGNRSGSLFQAIETVPGFRYHVRFLMSGNWSTFPSKARTLAVYFGSEKKLFTVKRPSRWSKSNMRWEEHELVFTAVRPLTGIRFASETAGIPDGPVVANVRVLKEALAPGPLESINVPLPENLADFIKDKEKAIALGKSLFWDMQAGSDGRTACASCHYNAGADIRTKNQLHPGAPGSTFGHQSAASLKLGVAAVQSFKGANQELKPSDFPFHRFKDPTRPGSSSSDGDSKNPVISDSMQVFGSQGVVTEAFVSIVIGNPIDKCKHVADLVFNIQGSNARQVTGRNAPSTINAVFHDRLFWDGRANRYFNGVNPFGELDKDARVYQLAESGHLQKVKISLDNAALASQAVGPALSAVEMSADGRDFRELGRKLMSLQPLGLQKVHDDDSVLGIYCDSDGRGLDASYAQLIRDAFHRQWWGGKQITEGGYTHMEANFSLFWGLAIMMYESTLVSDQTPFDAYAKGDKSALSEGAKKGFRIFMNEGKCITCHHGPEFAGATVSMIRGQLSDNGGIHYMPMARGLAFYDEGFYNIGVRPTT
;
A
#
# COMPACT_ATOMS: atom_id res chain seq x y z
N MET A 1 -47.57 -30.02 -20.92
CA MET A 1 -48.90 -29.51 -21.32
C MET A 1 -48.68 -28.31 -22.23
N VAL A 2 -49.15 -28.46 -23.47
CA VAL A 2 -48.98 -27.52 -24.59
C VAL A 2 -50.15 -26.55 -24.59
N VAL A 3 -49.88 -25.25 -24.76
CA VAL A 3 -50.83 -24.31 -25.38
C VAL A 3 -50.02 -23.29 -26.20
N GLU A 4 -50.04 -23.46 -27.52
CA GLU A 4 -49.77 -22.39 -28.50
C GLU A 4 -51.07 -21.62 -28.78
N PHE A 5 -50.98 -20.32 -29.09
CA PHE A 5 -51.80 -19.71 -30.15
C PHE A 5 -51.16 -18.41 -30.71
N HIS A 6 -51.49 -18.16 -31.98
CA HIS A 6 -50.88 -17.29 -32.98
C HIS A 6 -51.27 -15.78 -33.00
N LYS A 7 -50.36 -14.99 -33.60
CA LYS A 7 -50.50 -13.84 -34.55
C LYS A 7 -51.53 -12.70 -34.33
N LYS A 8 -51.03 -11.44 -34.32
CA LYS A 8 -51.27 -10.38 -35.35
C LYS A 8 -50.51 -9.07 -35.02
N SER A 9 -50.52 -8.13 -35.96
CA SER A 9 -49.43 -7.22 -36.37
C SER A 9 -49.76 -5.72 -36.29
N VAL A 10 -48.69 -4.88 -36.28
CA VAL A 10 -48.52 -3.52 -36.88
C VAL A 10 -48.76 -2.25 -36.00
N PRO A 11 -47.99 -1.15 -36.22
CA PRO A 11 -47.40 -0.27 -35.18
C PRO A 11 -47.87 1.20 -35.23
N GLN A 12 -47.41 2.04 -34.29
CA GLN A 12 -47.17 3.47 -34.55
C GLN A 12 -46.28 4.16 -33.49
N ASP A 13 -45.60 5.18 -33.98
CA ASP A 13 -44.45 5.91 -33.44
C ASP A 13 -44.68 6.72 -32.15
N GLY A 14 -43.58 7.00 -31.44
CA GLY A 14 -43.55 7.97 -30.34
C GLY A 14 -42.14 8.33 -29.90
N MET A 15 -41.37 9.04 -30.76
CA MET A 15 -40.14 9.73 -30.34
C MET A 15 -40.48 10.93 -29.44
N GLY A 16 -39.92 10.94 -28.22
CA GLY A 16 -40.03 12.04 -27.25
C GLY A 16 -38.69 12.35 -26.59
N ARG A 17 -38.02 13.36 -27.15
CA ARG A 17 -36.81 14.13 -26.80
C ARG A 17 -36.18 14.04 -25.39
N LEU A 18 -34.86 13.89 -25.43
CA LEU A 18 -33.86 14.37 -24.46
C LEU A 18 -33.75 15.90 -24.48
N HIS A 19 -33.75 16.54 -23.30
CA HIS A 19 -33.13 17.84 -22.99
C HIS A 19 -31.90 17.50 -22.11
N GLY A 20 -30.66 17.94 -22.37
CA GLY A 20 -30.20 19.31 -22.60
C GLY A 20 -29.96 19.97 -21.23
N GLY A 21 -28.76 20.37 -20.81
CA GLY A 21 -27.48 20.44 -21.51
C GLY A 21 -26.35 20.81 -20.55
N ILE A 22 -25.15 20.59 -21.06
CA ILE A 22 -23.85 21.05 -20.54
C ILE A 22 -23.51 22.34 -21.28
N GLY A 23 -22.78 23.25 -20.64
CA GLY A 23 -22.02 24.31 -21.30
C GLY A 23 -21.35 25.18 -20.24
N SER A 24 -20.11 25.60 -20.36
CA SER A 24 -19.15 25.73 -21.47
C SER A 24 -17.79 26.09 -20.82
N ALA A 25 -16.61 26.24 -21.43
CA ALA A 25 -16.17 26.74 -22.72
C ALA A 25 -14.63 26.51 -22.75
N LEU A 26 -13.98 25.93 -23.78
CA LEU A 26 -13.59 26.45 -25.11
C LEU A 26 -12.15 27.03 -25.17
N ALA A 27 -11.38 26.55 -26.17
CA ALA A 27 -10.66 27.28 -27.23
C ALA A 27 -9.58 26.35 -27.85
N ASP A 28 -9.78 25.76 -29.04
CA ASP A 28 -9.54 26.26 -30.43
C ASP A 28 -8.09 25.99 -30.90
N THR A 29 -7.79 25.43 -32.09
CA THR A 29 -8.20 25.84 -33.45
C THR A 29 -8.14 24.74 -34.55
N ASN A 30 -9.18 24.68 -35.40
CA ASN A 30 -9.29 24.56 -36.90
C ASN A 30 -8.53 23.45 -37.69
N CYS A 31 -9.10 22.76 -38.70
CA CYS A 31 -9.92 23.29 -39.81
C CYS A 31 -10.68 22.20 -40.67
N LEU A 32 -11.85 22.60 -41.24
CA LEU A 32 -12.66 22.08 -42.39
C LEU A 32 -13.44 20.74 -42.23
N ALA A 33 -14.78 20.62 -42.03
CA ALA A 33 -16.02 21.37 -42.39
C ALA A 33 -16.42 21.22 -43.89
N VAL A 34 -17.66 20.94 -44.34
CA VAL A 34 -19.03 21.38 -43.99
C VAL A 34 -20.03 20.39 -44.68
N ARG A 35 -20.98 19.69 -44.02
CA ARG A 35 -22.30 20.06 -43.43
C ARG A 35 -23.43 20.35 -44.44
N VAL A 36 -24.68 20.06 -44.01
CA VAL A 36 -25.97 20.82 -44.17
C VAL A 36 -27.14 19.82 -44.32
N THR A 37 -28.36 19.93 -43.78
CA THR A 37 -29.08 20.71 -42.74
C THR A 37 -30.50 20.09 -42.63
N ARG A 38 -31.16 20.19 -41.47
CA ARG A 38 -32.59 19.79 -41.28
C ARG A 38 -33.56 20.89 -41.75
N TRP A 39 -34.53 20.48 -42.59
CA TRP A 39 -35.95 20.86 -42.67
C TRP A 39 -36.39 22.34 -42.76
N ARG A 40 -37.02 22.69 -43.91
CA ARG A 40 -38.33 23.40 -43.98
C ARG A 40 -39.00 23.21 -45.37
N LEU A 41 -40.24 22.72 -45.32
CA LEU A 41 -41.39 22.96 -46.21
C LEU A 41 -41.42 22.45 -47.67
N TRP A 42 -42.29 21.43 -47.86
CA TRP A 42 -43.49 21.44 -48.70
C TRP A 42 -43.37 21.56 -50.24
N LEU A 43 -43.97 20.58 -50.93
CA LEU A 43 -44.16 20.38 -52.39
C LEU A 43 -42.88 20.00 -53.16
N ALA A 44 -42.82 19.02 -54.05
CA ALA A 44 -43.87 18.33 -54.79
C ALA A 44 -43.35 16.99 -55.34
N ARG A 45 -44.28 16.04 -55.43
CA ARG A 45 -44.55 15.18 -56.61
C ARG A 45 -43.45 14.29 -57.20
N VAL A 46 -43.78 12.99 -57.20
CA VAL A 46 -43.61 12.03 -58.32
C VAL A 46 -42.14 11.65 -58.58
N SER A 47 -41.68 10.41 -58.51
CA SER A 47 -42.24 9.13 -58.94
C SER A 47 -41.34 7.99 -58.44
N SER A 48 -41.98 6.86 -58.15
CA SER A 48 -41.46 5.47 -58.17
C SER A 48 -40.72 5.13 -59.50
N PRO A 49 -40.22 3.90 -59.82
CA PRO A 49 -40.02 2.65 -59.03
C PRO A 49 -38.76 1.82 -59.46
N PHE A 50 -38.68 0.56 -58.95
CA PHE A 50 -37.97 -0.67 -59.45
C PHE A 50 -36.48 -0.88 -59.08
N ALA A 51 -36.11 -1.93 -58.31
CA ALA A 51 -35.99 -3.39 -58.61
C ALA A 51 -34.68 -3.73 -59.35
N LEU A 52 -34.01 -4.90 -59.25
CA LEU A 52 -34.33 -6.27 -58.85
C LEU A 52 -32.97 -7.06 -58.76
N ALA A 53 -32.94 -8.15 -57.99
CA ALA A 53 -32.20 -9.42 -58.22
C ALA A 53 -30.65 -9.44 -58.26
N ALA A 54 -29.96 -10.58 -58.18
CA ALA A 54 -29.99 -11.84 -57.40
C ALA A 54 -28.81 -12.72 -57.90
N ALA A 55 -28.30 -13.61 -57.03
CA ALA A 55 -27.59 -14.87 -57.34
C ALA A 55 -26.13 -14.77 -57.90
N LEU A 56 -25.15 -15.67 -57.73
CA LEU A 56 -24.99 -17.13 -57.49
C LEU A 56 -23.58 -17.35 -56.85
N LEU A 57 -23.37 -18.18 -55.80
CA LEU A 57 -23.08 -19.64 -55.74
C LEU A 57 -21.67 -20.12 -56.13
N ALA A 58 -21.01 -20.83 -55.19
CA ALA A 58 -20.19 -22.07 -55.28
C ALA A 58 -19.24 -22.11 -54.05
N SER A 59 -18.97 -23.18 -53.30
CA SER A 59 -19.21 -24.64 -53.35
C SER A 59 -18.70 -25.18 -51.99
N SER A 60 -19.51 -25.83 -51.13
CA SER A 60 -19.64 -27.31 -50.91
C SER A 60 -18.30 -28.02 -50.59
N SER A 61 -18.10 -28.86 -49.55
CA SER A 61 -18.89 -29.98 -49.00
C SER A 61 -18.20 -30.48 -47.70
N HIS A 62 -18.85 -30.70 -46.54
CA HIS A 62 -19.58 -31.92 -46.05
C HIS A 62 -18.66 -33.12 -45.71
N VAL A 63 -18.82 -33.95 -44.64
CA VAL A 63 -19.95 -34.39 -43.78
C VAL A 63 -19.35 -35.23 -42.59
N VAL A 64 -19.73 -35.08 -41.29
CA VAL A 64 -20.78 -35.79 -40.47
C VAL A 64 -20.48 -37.30 -40.26
N ALA A 65 -20.67 -38.02 -39.14
CA ALA A 65 -20.96 -37.80 -37.71
C ALA A 65 -20.90 -39.15 -36.93
N GLN A 66 -21.01 -39.06 -35.59
CA GLN A 66 -21.72 -39.96 -34.64
C GLN A 66 -21.13 -41.29 -34.08
N ASP A 67 -20.97 -41.27 -32.74
CA ASP A 67 -21.53 -42.15 -31.67
C ASP A 67 -20.98 -43.55 -31.24
N THR A 68 -20.86 -43.65 -29.90
CA THR A 68 -21.09 -44.78 -28.95
C THR A 68 -20.04 -45.88 -28.59
N ALA A 69 -19.67 -45.86 -27.28
CA ALA A 69 -19.75 -46.91 -26.23
C ALA A 69 -18.85 -48.19 -26.13
N LYS A 70 -18.30 -48.35 -24.89
CA LYS A 70 -18.14 -49.56 -24.00
C LYS A 70 -17.13 -50.72 -24.25
N GLY A 71 -16.50 -51.14 -23.12
CA GLY A 71 -15.92 -52.47 -22.81
C GLY A 71 -14.37 -52.50 -22.81
N ALA A 72 -13.58 -52.70 -21.74
CA ALA A 72 -13.50 -53.62 -20.58
C ALA A 72 -12.64 -54.90 -20.81
N VAL A 73 -11.80 -55.21 -19.79
CA VAL A 73 -11.13 -56.50 -19.44
C VAL A 73 -9.79 -56.77 -20.20
N ASP A 74 -8.63 -57.20 -19.64
CA ASP A 74 -8.35 -58.09 -18.50
C ASP A 74 -6.88 -58.06 -17.97
N SER A 75 -6.72 -58.49 -16.70
CA SER A 75 -5.64 -59.32 -16.06
C SER A 75 -4.13 -58.97 -16.13
N ALA A 76 -3.25 -59.27 -15.16
CA ALA A 76 -3.31 -59.86 -13.81
C ALA A 76 -1.88 -59.83 -13.17
N GLU A 77 -1.84 -59.88 -11.82
CA GLU A 77 -0.88 -60.59 -10.93
C GLU A 77 0.63 -60.27 -11.03
N GLU A 78 1.48 -60.22 -9.99
CA GLU A 78 1.64 -60.87 -8.68
C GLU A 78 2.84 -60.09 -8.01
N LEU A 79 3.06 -59.89 -6.70
CA LEU A 79 3.38 -60.86 -5.65
C LEU A 79 3.67 -60.09 -4.35
N VAL A 80 3.09 -60.54 -3.24
CA VAL A 80 3.44 -60.19 -1.84
C VAL A 80 4.05 -61.45 -1.21
N PHE A 81 5.10 -61.31 -0.39
CA PHE A 81 5.60 -62.16 0.73
C PHE A 81 7.12 -61.93 0.83
N ALA A 82 7.84 -62.10 1.94
CA ALA A 82 7.71 -61.78 3.36
C ALA A 82 9.12 -61.99 3.95
N LEU A 83 9.38 -61.36 5.10
CA LEU A 83 10.17 -61.88 6.23
C LEU A 83 11.45 -62.71 5.95
N GLU A 84 12.62 -62.18 6.32
CA GLU A 84 13.46 -62.64 7.45
C GLU A 84 14.89 -62.07 7.39
N ALA A 85 15.39 -61.68 8.56
CA ALA A 85 16.79 -61.33 8.81
C ALA A 85 17.65 -62.61 8.97
N PRO A 86 18.97 -62.48 8.88
CA PRO A 86 19.81 -62.65 10.09
C PRO A 86 20.82 -61.48 10.22
N ALA A 87 21.04 -60.85 11.38
CA ALA A 87 21.81 -61.29 12.57
C ALA A 87 23.17 -61.90 12.19
N ALA A 88 24.35 -61.54 12.72
CA ALA A 88 24.85 -60.63 13.76
C ALA A 88 26.35 -60.40 13.40
N ALA A 89 27.03 -59.32 13.79
CA ALA A 89 27.70 -59.14 15.09
C ALA A 89 28.45 -57.76 14.98
N GLU A 90 28.70 -56.95 16.00
CA GLU A 90 28.81 -57.16 17.45
C GLU A 90 28.26 -55.95 18.23
N ALA A 91 27.96 -56.19 19.50
CA ALA A 91 27.18 -55.36 20.39
C ALA A 91 28.02 -54.52 21.37
N GLU A 92 27.45 -53.40 21.82
CA GLU A 92 27.65 -52.83 23.17
C GLU A 92 27.20 -53.82 24.29
N PRO A 93 27.22 -53.57 25.63
CA PRO A 93 27.44 -52.32 26.40
C PRO A 93 28.12 -52.46 27.80
N LEU A 94 28.03 -51.37 28.58
CA LEU A 94 27.98 -51.24 30.05
C LEU A 94 29.28 -51.16 30.89
N ALA A 95 29.49 -49.97 31.47
CA ALA A 95 29.38 -49.68 32.92
C ALA A 95 30.52 -48.85 33.53
N ALA A 96 30.12 -47.98 34.45
CA ALA A 96 30.90 -47.05 35.26
C ALA A 96 31.91 -47.73 36.21
N ASP A 97 32.92 -46.98 36.70
CA ASP A 97 32.95 -46.59 38.13
C ASP A 97 34.03 -45.54 38.50
N VAL A 98 33.70 -44.80 39.57
CA VAL A 98 34.46 -44.03 40.57
C VAL A 98 35.48 -42.96 40.19
N GLY A 99 35.16 -41.73 40.59
CA GLY A 99 36.14 -40.63 40.66
C GLY A 99 35.89 -39.55 41.69
N VAL A 100 34.69 -38.97 41.83
CA VAL A 100 34.48 -37.85 42.78
C VAL A 100 33.03 -37.68 43.24
N ASP A 101 32.31 -38.74 43.63
CA ASP A 101 30.91 -38.54 44.10
C ASP A 101 30.42 -39.51 45.20
N ALA A 102 31.31 -40.31 45.80
CA ALA A 102 30.95 -41.18 46.92
C ALA A 102 31.01 -40.47 48.31
N LYS A 103 31.49 -39.21 48.38
CA LYS A 103 31.61 -38.46 49.65
C LYS A 103 30.47 -37.46 49.88
N ALA A 104 29.84 -36.94 48.82
CA ALA A 104 28.72 -35.99 48.92
C ALA A 104 27.36 -36.67 49.20
N ALA A 105 27.16 -37.89 48.70
CA ALA A 105 25.91 -38.65 48.89
C ALA A 105 25.69 -39.13 50.34
N ARG A 106 26.72 -39.14 51.19
CA ARG A 106 26.57 -39.43 52.64
C ARG A 106 26.15 -38.22 53.48
N LEU A 107 26.11 -37.01 52.91
CA LEU A 107 25.88 -35.75 53.65
C LEU A 107 24.55 -35.05 53.33
N GLY A 108 23.68 -35.63 52.50
CA GLY A 108 22.32 -35.10 52.30
C GLY A 108 22.22 -33.67 51.73
N LEU A 109 23.24 -33.22 50.98
CA LEU A 109 23.25 -31.88 50.37
C LEU A 109 22.59 -31.91 48.97
N PRO A 110 21.73 -30.93 48.63
CA PRO A 110 21.03 -30.88 47.34
C PRO A 110 21.99 -30.67 46.16
N ARG A 111 21.73 -31.39 45.05
CA ARG A 111 22.46 -31.24 43.77
C ARG A 111 22.17 -29.88 43.13
N MET A 112 23.19 -29.03 43.00
CA MET A 112 23.14 -27.89 42.07
C MET A 112 23.44 -28.40 40.65
N ALA A 113 22.57 -28.03 39.70
CA ALA A 113 22.79 -28.26 38.27
C ALA A 113 24.05 -27.52 37.78
N PRO A 114 24.72 -28.01 36.70
CA PRO A 114 25.91 -27.36 36.20
C PRO A 114 25.58 -25.97 35.66
N VAL A 115 26.40 -25.00 36.03
CA VAL A 115 26.36 -23.63 35.52
C VAL A 115 26.59 -23.69 34.00
N ILE A 116 25.53 -23.46 33.23
CA ILE A 116 25.63 -23.15 31.81
C ILE A 116 26.46 -21.87 31.67
N ALA A 117 27.50 -21.96 30.87
CA ALA A 117 28.40 -20.85 30.56
C ALA A 117 27.61 -19.62 30.07
N ALA A 118 27.95 -18.47 30.67
CA ALA A 118 27.70 -17.10 30.25
C ALA A 118 26.40 -16.84 29.48
N MET A 119 25.45 -16.18 30.16
CA MET A 119 24.50 -15.30 29.49
C MET A 119 25.32 -14.39 28.57
N GLY A 120 25.18 -14.57 27.24
CA GLY A 120 25.56 -13.52 26.31
C GLY A 120 24.90 -12.24 26.79
N GLU A 121 25.62 -11.13 26.79
CA GLU A 121 25.01 -9.86 27.16
C GLU A 121 23.71 -9.68 26.39
N PRO A 122 22.61 -9.25 27.04
CA PRO A 122 21.36 -9.01 26.32
C PRO A 122 21.69 -8.12 25.12
N GLU A 123 21.34 -8.56 23.90
CA GLU A 123 21.56 -7.75 22.71
C GLU A 123 20.94 -6.36 22.99
N PRO A 124 21.69 -5.28 22.74
CA PRO A 124 21.22 -3.94 23.08
C PRO A 124 19.90 -3.66 22.39
N ASP A 125 19.07 -2.83 23.03
CA ASP A 125 17.79 -2.40 22.47
C ASP A 125 17.94 -2.01 20.99
N PRO A 126 17.00 -2.37 20.10
CA PRO A 126 17.10 -2.02 18.69
C PRO A 126 17.06 -0.51 18.54
N VAL A 127 18.23 0.09 18.28
CA VAL A 127 18.31 1.52 17.97
C VAL A 127 18.20 1.70 16.46
N TRP A 128 17.47 2.73 16.05
CA TRP A 128 17.41 3.10 14.64
C TRP A 128 18.74 3.74 14.23
N LEU A 129 19.35 3.25 13.16
CA LEU A 129 20.57 3.85 12.61
C LEU A 129 20.28 4.55 11.27
N ARG A 130 19.95 5.85 11.32
CA ARG A 130 19.71 6.67 10.12
C ARG A 130 21.02 7.22 9.57
N ASN A 131 21.37 6.89 8.33
CA ASN A 131 22.54 7.52 7.70
C ASN A 131 22.28 9.00 7.41
N VAL A 132 23.04 9.89 8.05
CA VAL A 132 23.00 11.34 7.86
C VAL A 132 24.12 11.84 6.94
N LEU A 133 25.02 10.94 6.53
CA LEU A 133 26.11 11.25 5.61
C LEU A 133 25.64 11.18 4.15
N VAL A 134 26.01 12.18 3.36
CA VAL A 134 25.79 12.22 1.91
C VAL A 134 27.04 11.72 1.19
N ASP A 135 26.87 11.07 0.02
CA ASP A 135 27.96 10.59 -0.85
C ASP A 135 28.97 9.67 -0.13
N GLY A 136 28.50 8.82 0.78
CA GLY A 136 29.34 7.85 1.49
C GLY A 136 29.92 6.73 0.60
N PHE A 137 29.37 6.57 -0.60
CA PHE A 137 29.84 5.64 -1.62
C PHE A 137 30.81 6.28 -2.63
N PHE A 138 31.06 7.60 -2.53
CA PHE A 138 31.95 8.34 -3.44
C PHE A 138 31.56 8.24 -4.92
N ASP A 139 30.27 8.15 -5.22
CA ASP A 139 29.71 7.94 -6.55
C ASP A 139 29.03 9.19 -7.15
N GLU A 140 28.98 10.30 -6.40
CA GLU A 140 28.44 11.59 -6.89
C GLU A 140 29.48 12.45 -7.65
N SER A 141 30.71 11.96 -7.90
CA SER A 141 31.72 12.74 -8.63
C SER A 141 31.59 12.59 -10.15
N ASP A 142 31.79 13.67 -10.90
CA ASP A 142 31.88 13.63 -12.38
C ASP A 142 33.20 13.02 -12.91
N LEU A 143 34.09 12.60 -12.01
CA LEU A 143 35.38 12.01 -12.35
C LEU A 143 35.20 10.57 -12.82
N SER A 144 35.76 10.22 -13.98
CA SER A 144 35.49 8.94 -14.65
C SER A 144 36.72 8.12 -15.01
N ASN A 145 37.94 8.67 -14.88
CA ASN A 145 39.14 7.86 -15.09
C ASN A 145 39.23 6.77 -14.01
N PRO A 146 39.86 5.62 -14.28
CA PRO A 146 40.02 4.58 -13.27
C PRO A 146 40.69 5.06 -11.98
N VAL A 147 41.61 6.02 -12.09
CA VAL A 147 42.27 6.68 -10.95
C VAL A 147 42.29 8.19 -11.20
N ASN A 148 41.74 8.97 -10.28
CA ASN A 148 41.70 10.43 -10.35
C ASN A 148 42.38 11.02 -9.12
N VAL A 149 43.55 11.65 -9.29
CA VAL A 149 44.25 12.33 -8.21
C VAL A 149 43.71 13.73 -8.03
N VAL A 150 43.27 14.06 -6.82
CA VAL A 150 42.72 15.37 -6.45
C VAL A 150 43.56 15.97 -5.34
N ALA A 151 44.11 17.16 -5.58
CA ALA A 151 44.93 17.89 -4.61
C ALA A 151 44.12 18.95 -3.86
N ALA A 152 44.55 19.25 -2.63
CA ALA A 152 43.97 20.31 -1.82
C ALA A 152 44.36 21.71 -2.35
N PRO A 153 43.42 22.68 -2.36
CA PRO A 153 41.99 22.50 -2.11
C PRO A 153 41.30 21.83 -3.32
N GLY A 154 40.49 20.81 -3.07
CA GLY A 154 39.80 20.08 -4.13
C GLY A 154 38.52 19.40 -3.65
N LYS A 155 37.81 18.72 -4.55
CA LYS A 155 36.58 17.98 -4.24
C LYS A 155 36.55 16.60 -4.87
N VAL A 156 35.94 15.67 -4.14
CA VAL A 156 35.53 14.34 -4.62
C VAL A 156 34.04 14.23 -4.29
N GLY A 157 33.19 14.47 -5.30
CA GLY A 157 31.75 14.57 -5.08
C GLY A 157 31.41 15.63 -4.02
N ARG A 158 30.75 15.21 -2.93
CA ARG A 158 30.40 16.09 -1.78
C ARG A 158 31.52 16.26 -0.76
N TRP A 159 32.61 15.51 -0.89
CA TRP A 159 33.73 15.58 0.03
C TRP A 159 34.73 16.66 -0.38
N THR A 160 35.30 17.32 0.62
CA THR A 160 36.38 18.30 0.44
C THR A 160 37.72 17.63 0.68
N VAL A 161 38.66 17.85 -0.24
CA VAL A 161 40.07 17.53 -0.06
C VAL A 161 40.75 18.78 0.51
N ASP A 162 40.99 18.79 1.82
CA ASP A 162 41.47 19.96 2.57
C ASP A 162 42.97 19.93 2.87
N VAL A 163 43.62 18.75 2.80
CA VAL A 163 45.07 18.59 2.96
C VAL A 163 45.62 17.65 1.89
N GLY A 164 46.83 17.94 1.40
CA GLY A 164 47.61 17.04 0.56
C GLY A 164 46.93 16.67 -0.75
N ASN A 165 46.89 15.38 -1.07
CA ASN A 165 46.07 14.87 -2.16
C ASN A 165 45.59 13.44 -1.90
N VAL A 166 44.50 13.11 -2.56
CA VAL A 166 43.86 11.79 -2.51
C VAL A 166 43.67 11.28 -3.93
N ALA A 167 43.49 9.97 -4.11
CA ALA A 167 43.14 9.38 -5.38
C ALA A 167 41.77 8.69 -5.28
N LEU A 168 40.80 9.13 -6.09
CA LEU A 168 39.53 8.44 -6.28
C LEU A 168 39.73 7.29 -7.29
N HIS A 169 39.42 6.07 -6.86
CA HIS A 169 39.48 4.86 -7.66
C HIS A 169 38.07 4.49 -8.16
N VAL A 170 37.81 4.73 -9.44
CA VAL A 170 36.52 4.47 -10.09
C VAL A 170 36.59 3.11 -10.78
N ASN A 171 35.86 2.12 -10.25
CA ASN A 171 35.91 0.72 -10.71
C ASN A 171 37.31 0.06 -10.75
N ASP A 172 38.33 0.68 -10.14
CA ASP A 172 39.69 0.14 -10.10
C ASP A 172 39.91 -0.83 -8.93
N PHE A 173 39.33 -0.55 -7.77
CA PHE A 173 39.29 -1.47 -6.63
C PHE A 173 37.93 -2.16 -6.52
N LYS A 174 37.94 -3.48 -6.27
CA LYS A 174 36.71 -4.22 -5.99
C LYS A 174 36.22 -3.90 -4.56
N VAL A 175 35.13 -3.14 -4.47
CA VAL A 175 34.42 -2.84 -3.22
C VAL A 175 33.34 -3.90 -2.94
N PRO A 176 32.99 -4.17 -1.67
CA PRO A 176 31.91 -5.10 -1.33
C PRO A 176 30.56 -4.64 -1.89
N TYR A 177 29.69 -5.60 -2.21
CA TYR A 177 28.36 -5.37 -2.80
C TYR A 177 28.37 -4.74 -4.21
N ASP A 178 29.54 -4.66 -4.86
CA ASP A 178 29.75 -4.07 -6.19
C ASP A 178 29.12 -2.66 -6.32
N ARG A 179 29.11 -1.87 -5.23
CA ARG A 179 28.52 -0.53 -5.18
C ARG A 179 29.51 0.50 -4.62
N GLY A 180 29.66 1.61 -5.36
CA GLY A 180 30.45 2.77 -4.97
C GLY A 180 31.91 2.70 -5.44
N ASN A 181 32.64 3.77 -5.15
CA ASN A 181 34.06 3.92 -5.42
C ASN A 181 34.87 3.82 -4.10
N ALA A 182 36.19 3.82 -4.23
CA ALA A 182 37.11 3.82 -3.10
C ALA A 182 38.09 5.00 -3.21
N VAL A 183 38.51 5.54 -2.08
CA VAL A 183 39.48 6.65 -2.06
C VAL A 183 40.76 6.20 -1.37
N ASP A 184 41.87 6.24 -2.10
CA ASP A 184 43.21 6.20 -1.54
C ASP A 184 43.54 7.58 -0.98
N LEU A 185 43.81 7.65 0.33
CA LEU A 185 44.11 8.92 0.99
C LEU A 185 45.55 9.39 0.78
N ASN A 186 46.29 8.74 -0.11
CA ASN A 186 47.49 9.27 -0.74
C ASN A 186 47.29 9.31 -2.27
N GLY A 187 47.69 10.41 -2.90
CA GLY A 187 47.98 10.42 -4.34
C GLY A 187 49.47 10.40 -4.62
N ASN A 188 50.17 11.43 -4.15
CA ASN A 188 51.64 11.50 -4.13
C ASN A 188 52.20 11.98 -2.77
N ARG A 189 51.32 12.43 -1.87
CA ARG A 189 51.58 12.80 -0.48
C ARG A 189 50.33 12.45 0.35
N SER A 190 50.46 12.37 1.66
CA SER A 190 49.32 12.14 2.54
C SER A 190 48.30 13.27 2.40
N GLY A 191 47.04 12.91 2.16
CA GLY A 191 45.92 13.83 2.09
C GLY A 191 44.78 13.47 3.04
N SER A 192 43.70 14.25 2.93
CA SER A 192 42.48 14.04 3.70
C SER A 192 41.21 14.31 2.91
N LEU A 193 40.15 13.62 3.32
CA LEU A 193 38.77 13.88 2.94
C LEU A 193 37.99 14.38 4.15
N PHE A 194 37.21 15.44 3.95
CA PHE A 194 36.43 16.10 4.98
C PHE A 194 34.99 16.35 4.50
N GLN A 195 34.03 16.10 5.39
CA GLN A 195 32.65 16.53 5.24
C GLN A 195 32.13 17.03 6.60
N ALA A 196 31.41 18.14 6.61
CA ALA A 196 30.65 18.57 7.77
C ALA A 196 29.23 18.01 7.67
N ILE A 197 28.75 17.37 8.74
CA ILE A 197 27.39 16.82 8.83
C ILE A 197 26.59 17.55 9.90
N GLU A 198 25.31 17.74 9.64
CA GLU A 198 24.37 18.22 10.65
C GLU A 198 24.16 17.13 11.71
N THR A 199 24.30 17.51 12.97
CA THR A 199 24.15 16.63 14.13
C THR A 199 23.23 17.24 15.16
N VAL A 200 22.65 16.44 16.05
CA VAL A 200 21.82 16.93 17.16
C VAL A 200 22.57 16.72 18.47
N PRO A 201 22.89 17.78 19.23
CA PRO A 201 23.55 17.64 20.52
C PRO A 201 22.83 16.64 21.44
N GLY A 202 23.59 15.76 22.10
CA GLY A 202 23.08 14.72 23.00
C GLY A 202 22.74 13.38 22.33
N PHE A 203 22.65 13.32 21.00
CA PHE A 203 22.42 12.06 20.28
C PHE A 203 23.73 11.31 19.98
N ARG A 204 23.68 9.98 20.00
CA ARG A 204 24.80 9.12 19.59
C ARG A 204 24.81 8.91 18.08
N TYR A 205 26.00 8.77 17.52
CA TYR A 205 26.24 8.58 16.09
C TYR A 205 27.31 7.50 15.88
N HIS A 206 27.11 6.65 14.89
CA HIS A 206 28.00 5.58 14.50
C HIS A 206 28.68 5.90 13.17
N VAL A 207 29.98 6.14 13.17
CA VAL A 207 30.78 6.27 11.94
C VAL A 207 31.23 4.87 11.54
N ARG A 208 30.64 4.32 10.48
CA ARG A 208 31.01 3.04 9.89
C ARG A 208 31.73 3.25 8.57
N PHE A 209 32.79 2.50 8.32
CA PHE A 209 33.52 2.57 7.07
C PHE A 209 34.31 1.29 6.82
N LEU A 210 34.59 1.03 5.54
CA LEU A 210 35.53 0.00 5.14
C LEU A 210 36.92 0.61 5.00
N MET A 211 37.92 -0.09 5.52
CA MET A 211 39.33 0.28 5.39
C MET A 211 40.12 -0.86 4.75
N SER A 212 41.06 -0.49 3.89
CA SER A 212 42.15 -1.34 3.43
C SER A 212 43.38 -0.46 3.17
N GLY A 213 44.34 -0.95 2.41
CA GLY A 213 45.48 -0.21 1.91
C GLY A 213 45.71 -0.46 0.43
N ASN A 214 46.35 0.51 -0.22
CA ASN A 214 46.95 0.32 -1.52
C ASN A 214 48.44 -0.02 -1.31
N TRP A 215 48.87 -1.18 -1.80
CA TRP A 215 50.24 -1.69 -1.62
C TRP A 215 50.97 -1.91 -2.95
N SER A 216 50.58 -1.19 -4.00
CA SER A 216 51.10 -1.36 -5.36
C SER A 216 52.60 -1.06 -5.47
N THR A 217 53.10 -0.05 -4.74
CA THR A 217 54.48 0.45 -4.82
C THR A 217 55.30 0.16 -3.56
N PHE A 218 54.69 0.19 -2.37
CA PHE A 218 55.37 -0.06 -1.08
C PHE A 218 54.71 -1.20 -0.30
N PRO A 219 54.94 -2.47 -0.68
CA PRO A 219 54.19 -3.62 -0.16
C PRO A 219 54.51 -4.02 1.28
N SER A 220 55.68 -3.64 1.79
CA SER A 220 56.12 -3.95 3.16
C SER A 220 55.72 -2.90 4.20
N LYS A 221 55.38 -1.69 3.75
CA LYS A 221 55.01 -0.58 4.63
C LYS A 221 53.54 -0.70 5.05
N ALA A 222 53.24 -0.46 6.31
CA ALA A 222 51.85 -0.41 6.80
C ALA A 222 51.12 0.84 6.27
N ARG A 223 49.78 0.83 6.33
CA ARG A 223 48.95 2.00 6.04
C ARG A 223 48.24 2.42 7.33
N THR A 224 48.39 3.69 7.68
CA THR A 224 47.78 4.29 8.87
C THR A 224 46.79 5.36 8.45
N LEU A 225 45.55 5.18 8.90
CA LEU A 225 44.43 6.10 8.76
C LEU A 225 44.16 6.79 10.09
N ALA A 226 43.96 8.11 10.05
CA ALA A 226 43.36 8.88 11.13
C ALA A 226 41.91 9.23 10.76
N VAL A 227 40.98 8.94 11.67
CA VAL A 227 39.59 9.38 11.58
C VAL A 227 39.35 10.42 12.66
N TYR A 228 38.91 11.61 12.24
CA TYR A 228 38.50 12.69 13.13
C TYR A 228 36.99 12.82 13.10
N PHE A 229 36.38 13.00 14.27
CA PHE A 229 34.96 13.20 14.44
C PHE A 229 34.74 14.19 15.60
N GLY A 230 34.31 15.40 15.27
CA GLY A 230 34.29 16.50 16.25
C GLY A 230 35.70 16.85 16.73
N SER A 231 35.96 16.76 18.03
CA SER A 231 37.28 16.97 18.64
C SER A 231 38.09 15.70 18.85
N GLU A 232 37.53 14.54 18.51
CA GLU A 232 38.18 13.24 18.73
C GLU A 232 38.98 12.77 17.52
N LYS A 233 40.00 11.96 17.78
CA LYS A 233 40.87 11.34 16.77
C LYS A 233 41.07 9.86 17.13
N LYS A 234 40.84 8.98 16.15
CA LYS A 234 41.20 7.55 16.23
C LYS A 234 42.16 7.17 15.13
N LEU A 235 43.14 6.33 15.45
CA LEU A 235 44.11 5.78 14.49
C LEU A 235 43.81 4.31 14.21
N PHE A 236 43.96 3.93 12.95
CA PHE A 236 43.86 2.56 12.46
C PHE A 236 45.09 2.25 11.62
N THR A 237 45.71 1.09 11.82
CA THR A 237 46.91 0.69 11.07
C THR A 237 46.75 -0.73 10.55
N VAL A 238 46.90 -0.90 9.23
CA VAL A 238 46.79 -2.18 8.54
C VAL A 238 48.09 -2.53 7.83
N LYS A 239 48.43 -3.82 7.83
CA LYS A 239 49.56 -4.39 7.07
C LYS A 239 49.03 -5.11 5.84
N ARG A 240 49.86 -5.27 4.81
CA ARG A 240 49.46 -5.96 3.58
C ARG A 240 49.05 -7.41 3.90
N PRO A 241 47.79 -7.80 3.64
CA PRO A 241 47.34 -9.16 3.91
C PRO A 241 47.81 -10.13 2.83
N SER A 242 47.84 -11.43 3.17
CA SER A 242 48.13 -12.48 2.19
C SER A 242 47.04 -12.53 1.10
N ARG A 243 47.46 -12.64 -0.17
CA ARG A 243 46.60 -12.60 -1.37
C ARG A 243 45.91 -11.26 -1.65
N TRP A 244 46.44 -10.15 -1.14
CA TRP A 244 45.98 -8.82 -1.53
C TRP A 244 46.15 -8.59 -3.04
N SER A 245 45.10 -8.08 -3.68
CA SER A 245 45.08 -7.57 -5.04
C SER A 245 43.99 -6.49 -5.17
N LYS A 246 43.96 -5.74 -6.27
CA LYS A 246 42.86 -4.79 -6.53
C LYS A 246 41.47 -5.46 -6.55
N SER A 247 41.40 -6.73 -6.93
CA SER A 247 40.18 -7.54 -6.93
C SER A 247 39.89 -8.23 -5.59
N ASN A 248 40.85 -8.24 -4.66
CA ASN A 248 40.74 -8.82 -3.32
C ASN A 248 41.43 -7.91 -2.30
N MET A 249 40.79 -6.78 -2.02
CA MET A 249 41.34 -5.74 -1.15
C MET A 249 41.39 -6.14 0.33
N ARG A 250 40.69 -7.22 0.75
CA ARG A 250 40.60 -7.63 2.16
C ARG A 250 40.12 -6.49 3.08
N TRP A 251 38.97 -5.93 2.74
CA TRP A 251 38.34 -4.86 3.51
C TRP A 251 38.08 -5.27 4.96
N GLU A 252 38.48 -4.40 5.90
CA GLU A 252 38.10 -4.45 7.31
C GLU A 252 36.99 -3.42 7.54
N GLU A 253 35.92 -3.82 8.22
CA GLU A 253 34.86 -2.89 8.64
C GLU A 253 35.19 -2.34 10.03
N HIS A 254 35.12 -1.02 10.17
CA HIS A 254 35.34 -0.34 11.43
C HIS A 254 34.11 0.48 11.81
N GLU A 255 33.87 0.57 13.11
CA GLU A 255 32.80 1.35 13.70
C GLU A 255 33.35 2.21 14.85
N LEU A 256 32.97 3.48 14.85
CA LEU A 256 33.24 4.43 15.92
C LEU A 256 31.92 5.02 16.40
N VAL A 257 31.77 5.18 17.70
CA VAL A 257 30.56 5.79 18.29
C VAL A 257 30.94 7.08 18.97
N PHE A 258 30.22 8.16 18.69
CA PHE A 258 30.38 9.44 19.38
C PHE A 258 29.03 10.04 19.76
N THR A 259 29.01 10.86 20.81
CA THR A 259 27.83 11.67 21.15
C THR A 259 28.05 13.08 20.63
N ALA A 260 27.14 13.59 19.81
CA ALA A 260 27.27 14.93 19.26
C ALA A 260 27.16 15.97 20.39
N VAL A 261 28.07 16.95 20.39
CA VAL A 261 28.07 18.08 21.35
C VAL A 261 27.68 19.40 20.70
N ARG A 262 27.63 19.44 19.36
CA ARG A 262 27.33 20.62 18.55
C ARG A 262 26.36 20.25 17.42
N PRO A 263 25.65 21.25 16.84
CA PRO A 263 24.72 21.02 15.75
C PRO A 263 25.39 20.70 14.40
N LEU A 264 26.70 20.87 14.31
CA LEU A 264 27.50 20.55 13.13
C LEU A 264 28.77 19.82 13.58
N THR A 265 29.02 18.65 13.00
CA THR A 265 30.18 17.82 13.32
C THR A 265 31.00 17.56 12.06
N GLY A 266 32.30 17.85 12.12
CA GLY A 266 33.24 17.52 11.05
C GLY A 266 33.66 16.06 11.12
N ILE A 267 33.57 15.35 10.01
CA ILE A 267 34.10 14.00 9.83
C ILE A 267 35.25 14.06 8.83
N ARG A 268 36.45 13.66 9.26
CA ARG A 268 37.65 13.66 8.42
C ARG A 268 38.32 12.30 8.41
N PHE A 269 38.69 11.84 7.23
CA PHE A 269 39.59 10.71 7.02
C PHE A 269 40.91 11.27 6.49
N ALA A 270 42.02 10.99 7.17
CA ALA A 270 43.34 11.50 6.78
C ALA A 270 44.37 10.38 6.80
N SER A 271 45.27 10.37 5.82
CA SER A 271 46.40 9.46 5.86
C SER A 271 47.49 9.98 6.80
N GLU A 272 47.96 9.11 7.68
CA GLU A 272 49.19 9.32 8.47
C GLU A 272 50.38 8.58 7.83
N THR A 273 50.21 8.09 6.60
CA THR A 273 51.22 7.30 5.89
C THR A 273 52.06 8.21 5.01
N ALA A 274 53.00 8.92 5.65
CA ALA A 274 53.82 9.93 4.97
C ALA A 274 54.83 9.32 3.97
N GLY A 275 55.13 10.10 2.92
CA GLY A 275 56.27 9.89 2.02
C GLY A 275 56.13 8.74 1.02
N ILE A 276 54.91 8.28 0.73
CA ILE A 276 54.63 7.26 -0.31
C ILE A 276 53.37 7.63 -1.11
N PRO A 277 53.24 7.20 -2.37
CA PRO A 277 52.09 7.52 -3.21
C PRO A 277 50.85 6.66 -2.88
N ASP A 278 51.03 5.46 -2.32
CA ASP A 278 49.90 4.60 -1.96
C ASP A 278 49.58 4.68 -0.46
N GLY A 279 48.32 4.88 -0.11
CA GLY A 279 47.85 5.18 1.23
C GLY A 279 46.86 4.17 1.79
N PRO A 280 46.28 4.46 2.97
CA PRO A 280 45.08 3.78 3.43
C PRO A 280 43.92 4.12 2.48
N VAL A 281 43.14 3.09 2.16
CA VAL A 281 42.00 3.21 1.24
C VAL A 281 40.72 3.09 2.05
N VAL A 282 39.77 4.00 1.83
CA VAL A 282 38.46 4.02 2.48
C VAL A 282 37.33 3.85 1.48
N ALA A 283 36.26 3.15 1.87
CA ALA A 283 35.06 2.93 1.06
C ALA A 283 33.81 2.81 1.95
N ASN A 284 32.62 3.00 1.37
CA ASN A 284 31.32 2.78 2.03
C ASN A 284 31.23 3.44 3.41
N VAL A 285 31.52 4.74 3.47
CA VAL A 285 31.46 5.53 4.70
C VAL A 285 29.99 5.82 5.02
N ARG A 286 29.61 5.67 6.28
CA ARG A 286 28.28 5.98 6.80
C ARG A 286 28.42 6.67 8.14
N VAL A 287 27.56 7.64 8.39
CA VAL A 287 27.40 8.20 9.74
C VAL A 287 25.96 8.01 10.13
N LEU A 288 25.73 7.09 11.06
CA LEU A 288 24.41 6.65 11.43
C LEU A 288 24.00 7.32 12.74
N LYS A 289 23.03 8.23 12.70
CA LYS A 289 22.39 8.76 13.91
C LYS A 289 21.65 7.61 14.59
N GLU A 290 21.94 7.36 15.86
CA GLU A 290 21.01 6.62 16.70
C GLU A 290 19.77 7.48 16.91
N ALA A 291 18.66 7.02 16.36
CA ALA A 291 17.36 7.60 16.63
C ALA A 291 16.54 6.64 17.49
N LEU A 292 15.69 7.23 18.31
CA LEU A 292 14.82 6.49 19.20
C LEU A 292 13.95 5.54 18.35
N ALA A 293 13.80 4.30 18.83
CA ALA A 293 12.78 3.41 18.31
C ALA A 293 11.41 4.12 18.33
N PRO A 294 10.49 3.78 17.41
CA PRO A 294 9.12 4.26 17.47
C PRO A 294 8.54 4.08 18.88
N GLY A 295 7.88 5.13 19.37
CA GLY A 295 7.10 5.06 20.59
C GLY A 295 5.81 4.23 20.41
N PRO A 296 5.02 4.03 21.47
CA PRO A 296 3.72 3.37 21.36
C PRO A 296 2.74 4.23 20.56
N LEU A 297 1.77 3.62 19.89
CA LEU A 297 0.81 4.34 19.04
C LEU A 297 -0.01 5.38 19.82
N GLU A 298 -0.29 5.14 21.10
CA GLU A 298 -0.98 6.09 21.99
C GLU A 298 -0.24 7.43 22.18
N SER A 299 1.05 7.50 21.82
CA SER A 299 1.82 8.75 21.85
C SER A 299 1.44 9.73 20.73
N ILE A 300 0.61 9.28 19.78
CA ILE A 300 0.10 10.09 18.68
C ILE A 300 -1.39 10.34 18.88
N ASN A 301 -1.80 11.60 18.77
CA ASN A 301 -3.22 11.94 18.80
C ASN A 301 -3.93 11.49 17.51
N VAL A 302 -5.13 10.94 17.65
CA VAL A 302 -6.01 10.67 16.50
C VAL A 302 -6.39 12.00 15.82
N PRO A 303 -6.05 12.19 14.53
CA PRO A 303 -6.27 13.47 13.86
C PRO A 303 -7.72 13.60 13.39
N LEU A 304 -8.54 14.34 14.15
CA LEU A 304 -9.92 14.65 13.78
C LEU A 304 -10.05 16.09 13.23
N PRO A 305 -11.11 16.40 12.47
CA PRO A 305 -11.36 17.78 12.01
C PRO A 305 -11.57 18.75 13.17
N GLU A 306 -10.94 19.93 13.10
CA GLU A 306 -11.06 20.96 14.15
C GLU A 306 -12.49 21.52 14.27
N ASN A 307 -13.18 21.69 13.15
CA ASN A 307 -14.56 22.19 13.07
C ASN A 307 -15.63 21.08 13.18
N LEU A 308 -15.27 19.88 13.65
CA LEU A 308 -16.20 18.75 13.74
C LEU A 308 -17.43 19.05 14.61
N ALA A 309 -17.25 19.87 15.65
CA ALA A 309 -18.31 20.28 16.57
C ALA A 309 -19.42 21.13 15.91
N ASP A 310 -19.18 21.74 14.74
CA ASP A 310 -20.21 22.47 14.01
C ASP A 310 -21.26 21.52 13.38
N PHE A 311 -20.91 20.24 13.27
CA PHE A 311 -21.71 19.20 12.62
C PHE A 311 -22.27 18.20 13.63
N ILE A 312 -21.39 17.63 14.45
CA ILE A 312 -21.69 16.57 15.40
C ILE A 312 -21.97 17.16 16.77
N LYS A 313 -23.19 16.97 17.26
CA LYS A 313 -23.58 17.41 18.61
C LYS A 313 -23.18 16.41 19.71
N ASP A 314 -23.09 15.12 19.36
CA ASP A 314 -22.75 14.04 20.28
C ASP A 314 -21.91 12.99 19.54
N LYS A 315 -20.66 12.82 19.99
CA LYS A 315 -19.68 11.93 19.34
C LYS A 315 -20.04 10.47 19.49
N GLU A 316 -20.53 10.04 20.66
CA GLU A 316 -20.88 8.64 20.91
C GLU A 316 -22.09 8.22 20.07
N LYS A 317 -23.06 9.12 19.91
CA LYS A 317 -24.21 8.89 19.02
C LYS A 317 -23.79 8.86 17.54
N ALA A 318 -22.82 9.67 17.15
CA ALA A 318 -22.24 9.61 15.80
C ALA A 318 -21.47 8.32 15.55
N ILE A 319 -20.71 7.82 16.53
CA ILE A 319 -20.02 6.52 16.47
C ILE A 319 -21.05 5.38 16.35
N ALA A 320 -22.12 5.39 17.14
CA ALA A 320 -23.18 4.39 17.07
C ALA A 320 -23.89 4.39 15.69
N LEU A 321 -24.23 5.57 15.17
CA LEU A 321 -24.75 5.69 13.82
C LEU A 321 -23.75 5.21 12.77
N GLY A 322 -22.47 5.54 12.91
CA GLY A 322 -21.40 5.14 12.01
C GLY A 322 -21.24 3.63 11.93
N LYS A 323 -21.18 2.98 13.10
CA LYS A 323 -21.12 1.52 13.19
C LYS A 323 -22.39 0.90 12.61
N SER A 324 -23.56 1.46 12.89
CA SER A 324 -24.82 0.98 12.29
C SER A 324 -24.74 1.01 10.75
N LEU A 325 -24.35 2.14 10.15
CA LEU A 325 -24.26 2.28 8.69
C LEU A 325 -23.18 1.39 8.06
N PHE A 326 -22.00 1.28 8.70
CA PHE A 326 -20.88 0.49 8.21
C PHE A 326 -21.22 -1.00 8.09
N TRP A 327 -22.03 -1.51 9.02
CA TRP A 327 -22.40 -2.91 9.12
C TRP A 327 -23.74 -3.25 8.43
N ASP A 328 -24.52 -2.26 7.97
CA ASP A 328 -25.86 -2.54 7.46
C ASP A 328 -25.88 -3.06 6.02
N MET A 329 -26.12 -4.37 5.86
CA MET A 329 -26.31 -5.02 4.55
C MET A 329 -27.45 -4.41 3.73
N GLN A 330 -28.40 -3.74 4.37
CA GLN A 330 -29.52 -3.07 3.71
C GLN A 330 -29.10 -1.79 2.96
N ALA A 331 -27.90 -1.26 3.24
CA ALA A 331 -27.37 -0.11 2.52
C ALA A 331 -27.10 -0.45 1.04
N GLY A 332 -26.57 -1.65 0.76
CA GLY A 332 -26.39 -2.13 -0.61
C GLY A 332 -27.71 -2.30 -1.37
N SER A 333 -27.66 -2.22 -2.70
CA SER A 333 -28.85 -2.41 -3.53
C SER A 333 -29.38 -3.85 -3.48
N ASP A 334 -28.52 -4.82 -3.20
CA ASP A 334 -28.83 -6.25 -3.16
C ASP A 334 -29.32 -6.74 -1.78
N GLY A 335 -29.36 -5.86 -0.78
CA GLY A 335 -29.71 -6.21 0.61
C GLY A 335 -28.74 -7.20 1.26
N ARG A 336 -27.51 -7.33 0.74
CA ARG A 336 -26.50 -8.30 1.21
C ARG A 336 -25.11 -7.69 1.40
N THR A 337 -24.87 -6.52 0.82
CA THR A 337 -23.55 -5.90 0.77
C THR A 337 -23.50 -4.64 1.64
N ALA A 338 -22.54 -4.61 2.56
CA ALA A 338 -22.19 -3.47 3.42
C ALA A 338 -20.69 -3.19 3.31
N CYS A 339 -20.21 -2.09 3.91
CA CYS A 339 -18.77 -1.88 4.08
C CYS A 339 -18.15 -3.08 4.82
N ALA A 340 -18.78 -3.52 5.92
CA ALA A 340 -18.33 -4.67 6.68
C ALA A 340 -18.23 -5.98 5.88
N SER A 341 -18.99 -6.17 4.80
CA SER A 341 -18.88 -7.38 3.95
C SER A 341 -17.47 -7.57 3.40
N CYS A 342 -16.74 -6.48 3.16
CA CYS A 342 -15.35 -6.49 2.73
C CYS A 342 -14.36 -6.25 3.90
N HIS A 343 -14.79 -5.73 5.04
CA HIS A 343 -13.88 -5.23 6.08
C HIS A 343 -14.02 -5.94 7.45
N TYR A 344 -14.87 -6.97 7.58
CA TYR A 344 -15.17 -7.60 8.89
C TYR A 344 -13.97 -8.31 9.53
N ASN A 345 -13.00 -8.80 8.74
CA ASN A 345 -11.85 -9.54 9.26
C ASN A 345 -10.58 -8.69 9.19
N ALA A 346 -10.12 -8.23 10.35
CA ALA A 346 -8.95 -7.34 10.47
C ALA A 346 -9.00 -6.11 9.54
N GLY A 347 -10.21 -5.64 9.19
CA GLY A 347 -10.40 -4.48 8.34
C GLY A 347 -10.22 -4.75 6.84
N ALA A 348 -10.06 -5.99 6.36
CA ALA A 348 -9.77 -6.29 4.95
C ALA A 348 -10.56 -7.48 4.39
N ASP A 349 -10.62 -7.60 3.06
CA ASP A 349 -11.39 -8.66 2.41
C ASP A 349 -10.56 -9.94 2.35
N ILE A 350 -11.08 -10.99 2.99
CA ILE A 350 -10.46 -12.31 3.09
C ILE A 350 -11.18 -13.40 2.31
N ARG A 351 -12.22 -13.05 1.54
CA ARG A 351 -12.94 -14.02 0.72
C ARG A 351 -12.00 -14.58 -0.34
N THR A 352 -12.13 -15.86 -0.68
CA THR A 352 -11.21 -16.54 -1.62
C THR A 352 -11.72 -16.63 -3.06
N LYS A 353 -12.97 -16.23 -3.30
CA LYS A 353 -13.62 -16.24 -4.61
C LYS A 353 -14.08 -14.85 -5.02
N ASN A 354 -14.14 -14.62 -6.33
CA ASN A 354 -14.40 -13.31 -6.92
C ASN A 354 -13.39 -12.27 -6.41
N GLN A 355 -12.11 -12.62 -6.49
CA GLN A 355 -11.01 -11.75 -6.04
C GLN A 355 -10.09 -11.31 -7.18
N LEU A 356 -10.44 -11.64 -8.43
CA LEU A 356 -9.60 -11.34 -9.58
C LEU A 356 -10.30 -10.36 -10.51
N HIS A 357 -9.64 -9.22 -10.73
CA HIS A 357 -10.01 -8.22 -11.73
C HIS A 357 -9.08 -8.37 -12.94
N PRO A 358 -9.57 -8.24 -14.20
CA PRO A 358 -8.77 -8.42 -15.43
C PRO A 358 -7.53 -7.52 -15.50
N GLY A 359 -7.53 -6.44 -14.73
CA GLY A 359 -6.51 -5.42 -14.79
C GLY A 359 -7.01 -4.21 -15.53
N ALA A 360 -6.31 -3.10 -15.34
CA ALA A 360 -6.86 -1.78 -15.60
C ALA A 360 -5.88 -0.88 -16.39
N PRO A 361 -5.15 -1.38 -17.41
CA PRO A 361 -4.28 -0.50 -18.17
C PRO A 361 -5.16 0.47 -18.96
N GLY A 362 -5.27 1.71 -18.48
CA GLY A 362 -6.25 2.68 -18.98
C GLY A 362 -7.54 2.85 -18.18
N SER A 363 -7.66 2.27 -16.99
CA SER A 363 -8.80 2.55 -16.10
C SER A 363 -8.70 3.92 -15.44
N THR A 364 -9.73 4.30 -14.68
CA THR A 364 -9.76 5.44 -13.75
C THR A 364 -8.48 5.58 -12.91
N PHE A 365 -7.72 4.49 -12.71
CA PHE A 365 -6.51 4.43 -11.87
C PHE A 365 -5.21 4.16 -12.66
N GLY A 366 -5.18 4.34 -13.97
CA GLY A 366 -3.95 4.21 -14.78
C GLY A 366 -3.75 5.42 -15.70
N HIS A 367 -2.54 5.60 -16.23
CA HIS A 367 -2.29 6.65 -17.21
C HIS A 367 -3.24 6.51 -18.41
N GLN A 368 -3.98 7.58 -18.68
CA GLN A 368 -4.90 7.68 -19.81
C GLN A 368 -4.10 8.09 -21.05
N SER A 369 -3.86 7.14 -21.96
CA SER A 369 -3.09 7.32 -23.19
C SER A 369 -3.85 6.75 -24.38
N ALA A 370 -3.42 7.06 -25.61
CA ALA A 370 -3.98 6.46 -26.82
C ALA A 370 -3.86 4.92 -26.83
N ALA A 371 -2.93 4.34 -26.08
CA ALA A 371 -2.74 2.89 -25.97
C ALA A 371 -3.66 2.22 -24.94
N SER A 372 -4.27 2.99 -24.04
CA SER A 372 -5.06 2.52 -22.89
C SER A 372 -6.20 1.59 -23.31
N LEU A 373 -6.98 1.94 -24.34
CA LEU A 373 -8.07 1.08 -24.81
C LEU A 373 -7.58 -0.29 -25.29
N LYS A 374 -6.48 -0.31 -26.06
CA LYS A 374 -5.90 -1.56 -26.58
C LYS A 374 -5.41 -2.46 -25.43
N LEU A 375 -4.77 -1.86 -24.43
CA LEU A 375 -4.32 -2.60 -23.26
C LEU A 375 -5.50 -3.12 -22.44
N GLY A 376 -6.58 -2.34 -22.28
CA GLY A 376 -7.78 -2.78 -21.58
C GLY A 376 -8.45 -3.98 -22.25
N VAL A 377 -8.56 -3.96 -23.59
CA VAL A 377 -9.05 -5.12 -24.36
C VAL A 377 -8.16 -6.34 -24.15
N ALA A 378 -6.83 -6.17 -24.20
CA ALA A 378 -5.89 -7.26 -23.96
C ALA A 378 -5.98 -7.82 -22.52
N ALA A 379 -6.22 -6.97 -21.54
CA ALA A 379 -6.42 -7.36 -20.14
C ALA A 379 -7.69 -8.22 -19.98
N VAL A 380 -8.80 -7.82 -20.59
CA VAL A 380 -10.05 -8.61 -20.58
C VAL A 380 -9.88 -9.93 -21.34
N GLN A 381 -9.20 -9.94 -22.48
CA GLN A 381 -8.93 -11.16 -23.25
C GLN A 381 -8.05 -12.17 -22.49
N SER A 382 -7.16 -11.69 -21.63
CA SER A 382 -6.28 -12.51 -20.79
C SER A 382 -6.83 -12.79 -19.40
N PHE A 383 -8.08 -12.38 -19.13
CA PHE A 383 -8.73 -12.58 -17.85
C PHE A 383 -8.95 -14.08 -17.59
N LYS A 384 -8.49 -14.58 -16.43
CA LYS A 384 -8.68 -15.98 -16.03
C LYS A 384 -10.15 -16.33 -15.74
N GLY A 385 -11.02 -15.34 -15.71
CA GLY A 385 -12.46 -15.48 -15.52
C GLY A 385 -12.93 -15.11 -14.11
N ALA A 386 -14.23 -14.87 -13.99
CA ALA A 386 -14.87 -14.54 -12.72
C ALA A 386 -15.00 -15.76 -11.79
N ASN A 387 -15.19 -15.50 -10.49
CA ASN A 387 -15.44 -16.51 -9.45
C ASN A 387 -14.37 -17.61 -9.33
N GLN A 388 -13.15 -17.36 -9.82
CA GLN A 388 -12.03 -18.26 -9.65
C GLN A 388 -11.48 -18.17 -8.22
N GLU A 389 -11.00 -19.31 -7.71
CA GLU A 389 -10.23 -19.38 -6.48
C GLU A 389 -8.74 -19.38 -6.84
N LEU A 390 -8.00 -18.41 -6.30
CA LEU A 390 -6.57 -18.27 -6.58
C LEU A 390 -5.76 -19.27 -5.76
N LYS A 391 -4.66 -19.73 -6.36
CA LYS A 391 -3.73 -20.69 -5.75
C LYS A 391 -2.41 -20.00 -5.43
N PRO A 392 -1.61 -20.54 -4.48
CA PRO A 392 -0.26 -20.02 -4.22
C PRO A 392 0.60 -19.90 -5.48
N SER A 393 0.44 -20.82 -6.44
CA SER A 393 1.15 -20.80 -7.73
C SER A 393 0.82 -19.60 -8.62
N ASP A 394 -0.32 -18.94 -8.41
CA ASP A 394 -0.70 -17.73 -9.14
C ASP A 394 0.14 -16.51 -8.71
N PHE A 395 0.79 -16.55 -7.54
CA PHE A 395 1.54 -15.42 -6.98
C PHE A 395 3.06 -15.63 -7.03
N PRO A 396 3.85 -14.54 -7.11
CA PRO A 396 3.40 -13.18 -7.44
C PRO A 396 2.94 -13.08 -8.91
N PHE A 397 2.06 -12.11 -9.20
CA PHE A 397 1.61 -11.81 -10.57
C PHE A 397 2.72 -11.25 -11.46
N HIS A 398 3.78 -10.71 -10.87
CA HIS A 398 5.01 -10.32 -11.56
C HIS A 398 6.19 -11.08 -10.92
N ARG A 399 6.82 -11.98 -11.67
CA ARG A 399 7.79 -12.94 -11.12
C ARG A 399 9.09 -12.97 -11.93
N PHE A 400 10.20 -12.74 -11.26
CA PHE A 400 11.54 -12.96 -11.80
C PHE A 400 12.00 -14.40 -11.60
N LYS A 401 12.98 -14.85 -12.40
CA LYS A 401 13.59 -16.18 -12.28
C LYS A 401 14.19 -16.41 -10.89
N ASP A 402 14.88 -15.40 -10.36
CA ASP A 402 15.43 -15.35 -9.02
C ASP A 402 14.77 -14.19 -8.25
N PRO A 403 13.87 -14.47 -7.30
CA PRO A 403 13.17 -13.43 -6.54
C PRO A 403 14.07 -12.66 -5.56
N THR A 404 15.30 -13.12 -5.34
CA THR A 404 16.26 -12.49 -4.41
C THR A 404 17.18 -11.48 -5.08
N ARG A 405 17.10 -11.35 -6.40
CA ARG A 405 17.92 -10.44 -7.20
C ARG A 405 17.06 -9.40 -7.90
N PRO A 406 17.57 -8.18 -8.14
CA PRO A 406 16.89 -7.21 -9.00
C PRO A 406 16.58 -7.82 -10.37
N GLY A 407 15.44 -7.45 -10.94
CA GLY A 407 15.09 -7.83 -12.31
C GLY A 407 15.98 -7.15 -13.33
N SER A 408 16.35 -7.86 -14.41
CA SER A 408 16.96 -7.24 -15.60
C SER A 408 15.87 -6.71 -16.52
N SER A 409 15.96 -5.45 -16.97
CA SER A 409 15.06 -4.93 -17.98
C SER A 409 15.37 -5.57 -19.34
N SER A 410 14.39 -5.67 -20.24
CA SER A 410 14.62 -6.18 -21.61
C SER A 410 15.57 -5.30 -22.44
N SER A 411 15.88 -4.09 -21.97
CA SER A 411 16.88 -3.19 -22.55
C SER A 411 18.31 -3.41 -22.03
N ASP A 412 18.48 -4.16 -20.94
CA ASP A 412 19.80 -4.55 -20.47
C ASP A 412 20.23 -5.77 -21.30
N GLY A 413 21.23 -5.62 -22.17
CA GLY A 413 21.73 -6.68 -23.06
C GLY A 413 22.31 -7.93 -22.35
N ASP A 414 22.12 -8.04 -21.03
CA ASP A 414 22.58 -9.10 -20.16
C ASP A 414 21.41 -9.50 -19.23
N SER A 415 20.53 -10.37 -19.75
CA SER A 415 19.29 -10.84 -19.11
C SER A 415 19.56 -11.82 -17.94
N LYS A 416 20.32 -11.37 -16.93
CA LYS A 416 20.77 -12.21 -15.81
C LYS A 416 19.64 -12.66 -14.88
N ASN A 417 18.53 -11.93 -14.83
CA ASN A 417 17.36 -12.28 -14.02
C ASN A 417 16.05 -11.87 -14.72
N PRO A 418 15.60 -12.65 -15.73
CA PRO A 418 14.44 -12.30 -16.53
C PRO A 418 13.12 -12.52 -15.78
N VAL A 419 12.07 -11.84 -16.23
CA VAL A 419 10.68 -12.11 -15.83
C VAL A 419 10.25 -13.47 -16.43
N ILE A 420 9.77 -14.38 -15.58
CA ILE A 420 9.30 -15.73 -15.97
C ILE A 420 7.77 -15.84 -15.97
N SER A 421 7.07 -14.90 -15.33
CA SER A 421 5.61 -14.82 -15.32
C SER A 421 5.19 -13.37 -15.08
N ASP A 422 4.24 -12.89 -15.89
CA ASP A 422 3.69 -11.54 -15.76
C ASP A 422 2.18 -11.56 -16.05
N SER A 423 1.39 -10.92 -15.19
CA SER A 423 -0.05 -10.77 -15.36
C SER A 423 -0.48 -9.35 -15.01
N MET A 424 -1.34 -8.77 -15.84
CA MET A 424 -1.96 -7.46 -15.60
C MET A 424 -3.08 -7.50 -14.56
N GLN A 425 -3.53 -8.71 -14.19
CA GLN A 425 -4.68 -8.90 -13.32
C GLN A 425 -4.40 -8.36 -11.91
N VAL A 426 -5.46 -7.91 -11.25
CA VAL A 426 -5.37 -7.30 -9.92
C VAL A 426 -6.15 -8.15 -8.93
N PHE A 427 -5.55 -8.37 -7.75
CA PHE A 427 -6.26 -8.93 -6.62
C PHE A 427 -7.14 -7.84 -5.99
N GLY A 428 -8.44 -8.08 -5.95
CA GLY A 428 -9.43 -7.10 -5.53
C GLY A 428 -10.55 -7.72 -4.71
N SER A 429 -11.37 -6.87 -4.10
CA SER A 429 -12.48 -7.31 -3.27
C SER A 429 -13.71 -7.67 -4.09
N GLN A 430 -14.47 -8.64 -3.59
CA GLN A 430 -15.74 -9.01 -4.20
C GLN A 430 -16.79 -7.92 -3.96
N GLY A 431 -17.41 -7.46 -5.04
CA GLY A 431 -18.46 -6.45 -5.05
C GLY A 431 -19.86 -7.02 -5.36
N VAL A 432 -20.71 -6.24 -6.02
CA VAL A 432 -22.08 -6.62 -6.42
C VAL A 432 -22.17 -7.13 -7.87
N VAL A 433 -23.30 -7.73 -8.20
CA VAL A 433 -23.62 -8.09 -9.59
C VAL A 433 -24.03 -6.84 -10.38
N THR A 434 -23.72 -6.83 -11.67
CA THR A 434 -24.04 -5.70 -12.55
C THR A 434 -25.54 -5.57 -12.77
N GLU A 435 -26.11 -4.45 -12.34
CA GLU A 435 -27.53 -4.09 -12.49
C GLU A 435 -27.68 -2.57 -12.61
N ALA A 436 -28.78 -2.12 -13.23
CA ALA A 436 -29.17 -0.72 -13.29
C ALA A 436 -30.26 -0.40 -12.26
N PHE A 437 -30.08 0.67 -11.49
CA PHE A 437 -31.05 1.15 -10.52
C PHE A 437 -32.33 1.65 -11.22
N VAL A 438 -33.49 1.31 -10.69
CA VAL A 438 -34.80 1.83 -11.16
C VAL A 438 -35.44 2.71 -10.10
N SER A 439 -35.60 2.18 -8.88
CA SER A 439 -36.13 2.93 -7.74
C SER A 439 -35.87 2.15 -6.45
N ILE A 440 -36.02 2.81 -5.30
CA ILE A 440 -36.17 2.09 -4.04
C ILE A 440 -37.58 1.49 -3.90
N VAL A 441 -37.76 0.62 -2.91
CA VAL A 441 -39.08 0.17 -2.43
C VAL A 441 -39.13 0.44 -0.93
N ILE A 442 -40.06 1.30 -0.50
CA ILE A 442 -40.19 1.70 0.91
C ILE A 442 -40.43 0.46 1.79
N GLY A 443 -39.69 0.35 2.89
CA GLY A 443 -39.74 -0.79 3.80
C GLY A 443 -39.10 -2.07 3.26
N ASN A 444 -38.39 -2.03 2.13
CA ASN A 444 -37.71 -3.17 1.54
C ASN A 444 -36.18 -2.97 1.53
N PRO A 445 -35.40 -3.96 2.01
CA PRO A 445 -33.94 -3.88 1.99
C PRO A 445 -33.31 -4.06 0.60
N ILE A 446 -34.07 -4.43 -0.42
CA ILE A 446 -33.59 -4.66 -1.79
C ILE A 446 -34.17 -3.57 -2.71
N ASP A 447 -33.31 -2.96 -3.51
CA ASP A 447 -33.73 -1.95 -4.49
C ASP A 447 -34.45 -2.61 -5.67
N LYS A 448 -35.32 -1.85 -6.34
CA LYS A 448 -35.84 -2.28 -7.63
C LYS A 448 -34.77 -2.01 -8.68
N CYS A 449 -34.22 -3.07 -9.25
CA CYS A 449 -33.18 -2.99 -10.26
C CYS A 449 -33.58 -3.71 -11.55
N LYS A 450 -32.90 -3.36 -12.64
CA LYS A 450 -32.99 -4.01 -13.93
C LYS A 450 -31.69 -4.75 -14.21
N HIS A 451 -31.81 -6.01 -14.61
CA HIS A 451 -30.67 -6.80 -15.05
C HIS A 451 -29.96 -6.17 -16.25
N VAL A 452 -28.64 -6.07 -16.18
CA VAL A 452 -27.75 -5.63 -17.26
C VAL A 452 -26.70 -6.70 -17.44
N ALA A 453 -26.60 -7.28 -18.64
CA ALA A 453 -25.63 -8.33 -18.90
C ALA A 453 -24.19 -7.83 -18.72
N ASP A 454 -23.39 -8.58 -17.96
CA ASP A 454 -21.98 -8.31 -17.76
C ASP A 454 -21.13 -9.15 -18.72
N LEU A 455 -20.27 -8.51 -19.51
CA LEU A 455 -19.41 -9.20 -20.48
C LEU A 455 -18.08 -9.68 -19.88
N VAL A 456 -17.69 -9.17 -18.72
CA VAL A 456 -16.43 -9.47 -18.05
C VAL A 456 -16.66 -10.41 -16.88
N PHE A 457 -17.58 -10.05 -15.99
CA PHE A 457 -17.93 -10.82 -14.80
C PHE A 457 -19.17 -11.67 -15.06
N ASN A 458 -19.03 -12.67 -15.92
CA ASN A 458 -20.09 -13.60 -16.29
C ASN A 458 -19.60 -15.05 -16.24
N ILE A 459 -20.50 -15.97 -15.88
CA ILE A 459 -20.31 -17.42 -15.99
C ILE A 459 -21.48 -17.99 -16.77
N GLN A 460 -21.20 -18.53 -17.96
CA GLN A 460 -22.21 -19.22 -18.80
C GLN A 460 -23.49 -18.41 -19.07
N GLY A 461 -23.37 -17.08 -19.26
CA GLY A 461 -24.53 -16.20 -19.53
C GLY A 461 -25.17 -15.61 -18.27
N SER A 462 -24.69 -15.97 -17.08
CA SER A 462 -25.16 -15.43 -15.80
C SER A 462 -24.12 -14.46 -15.22
N ASN A 463 -24.56 -13.28 -14.77
CA ASN A 463 -23.67 -12.34 -14.09
C ASN A 463 -23.09 -12.97 -12.81
N ALA A 464 -21.78 -12.89 -12.67
CA ALA A 464 -21.07 -13.10 -11.42
C ALA A 464 -20.92 -11.77 -10.67
N ARG A 465 -20.51 -11.83 -9.40
CA ARG A 465 -20.16 -10.60 -8.67
C ARG A 465 -18.93 -9.96 -9.31
N GLN A 466 -18.98 -8.65 -9.48
CA GLN A 466 -17.84 -7.87 -9.94
C GLN A 466 -16.73 -7.88 -8.89
N VAL A 467 -15.52 -7.52 -9.31
CA VAL A 467 -14.35 -7.43 -8.44
C VAL A 467 -13.78 -6.02 -8.56
N THR A 468 -13.44 -5.39 -7.45
CA THR A 468 -12.81 -4.05 -7.47
C THR A 468 -11.41 -4.11 -8.09
N GLY A 469 -10.95 -3.00 -8.66
CA GLY A 469 -9.59 -2.88 -9.21
C GLY A 469 -8.47 -2.81 -8.16
N ARG A 470 -8.76 -3.11 -6.89
CA ARG A 470 -7.84 -3.14 -5.74
C ARG A 470 -8.49 -3.87 -4.58
N ASN A 471 -7.72 -4.52 -3.72
CA ASN A 471 -8.29 -5.10 -2.51
C ASN A 471 -8.65 -3.99 -1.50
N ALA A 472 -9.67 -4.24 -0.69
CA ALA A 472 -10.10 -3.41 0.42
C ALA A 472 -8.91 -3.22 1.38
N PRO A 473 -8.41 -1.97 1.56
CA PRO A 473 -7.38 -1.71 2.55
C PRO A 473 -7.93 -1.89 3.97
N SER A 474 -7.04 -2.12 4.93
CA SER A 474 -7.43 -2.17 6.34
C SER A 474 -8.11 -0.87 6.77
N THR A 475 -9.22 -0.97 7.50
CA THR A 475 -9.83 0.16 8.22
C THR A 475 -9.16 0.43 9.58
N ILE A 476 -8.37 -0.52 10.10
CA ILE A 476 -7.63 -0.36 11.35
C ILE A 476 -6.49 0.64 11.14
N ASN A 477 -6.36 1.60 12.07
CA ASN A 477 -5.42 2.73 12.04
C ASN A 477 -5.59 3.68 10.83
N ALA A 478 -6.62 3.49 9.99
CA ALA A 478 -6.79 4.28 8.76
C ALA A 478 -6.97 5.78 9.03
N VAL A 479 -7.46 6.14 10.23
CA VAL A 479 -7.65 7.52 10.69
C VAL A 479 -6.37 8.34 10.73
N PHE A 480 -5.20 7.71 10.87
CA PHE A 480 -3.93 8.45 10.93
C PHE A 480 -3.46 8.96 9.56
N HIS A 481 -3.99 8.45 8.45
CA HIS A 481 -3.54 8.82 7.11
C HIS A 481 -4.02 10.22 6.69
N ASP A 482 -3.12 11.02 6.11
CA ASP A 482 -3.46 12.35 5.58
C ASP A 482 -4.39 12.23 4.36
N ARG A 483 -4.08 11.29 3.46
CA ARG A 483 -4.87 10.96 2.26
C ARG A 483 -4.90 9.45 2.11
N LEU A 484 -6.01 8.89 1.61
CA LEU A 484 -6.15 7.44 1.48
C LEU A 484 -5.92 6.94 0.05
N PHE A 485 -6.27 7.72 -0.97
CA PHE A 485 -6.05 7.32 -2.37
C PHE A 485 -5.24 8.35 -3.16
N TRP A 486 -4.29 7.83 -3.95
CA TRP A 486 -3.37 8.61 -4.77
C TRP A 486 -4.04 9.31 -5.95
N ASP A 487 -5.22 8.84 -6.36
CA ASP A 487 -5.99 9.34 -7.50
C ASP A 487 -6.87 10.56 -7.16
N GLY A 488 -6.74 11.10 -5.94
CA GLY A 488 -7.46 12.27 -5.45
C GLY A 488 -8.82 11.99 -4.82
N ARG A 489 -9.33 10.75 -4.88
CA ARG A 489 -10.48 10.32 -4.05
C ARG A 489 -10.06 10.16 -2.59
N ALA A 490 -11.05 10.03 -1.70
CA ALA A 490 -10.81 9.96 -0.27
C ALA A 490 -9.92 11.13 0.21
N ASN A 491 -10.27 12.31 -0.27
CA ASN A 491 -9.53 13.54 -0.06
C ASN A 491 -9.56 13.94 1.42
N ARG A 492 -8.45 14.51 1.91
CA ARG A 492 -8.34 15.03 3.28
C ARG A 492 -9.40 16.08 3.64
N TYR A 493 -9.87 16.84 2.65
CA TYR A 493 -10.95 17.81 2.81
C TYR A 493 -12.27 17.17 2.44
N PHE A 494 -13.14 16.89 3.41
CA PHE A 494 -14.48 16.38 3.12
C PHE A 494 -15.45 17.52 2.80
N ASN A 495 -16.16 17.40 1.68
CA ASN A 495 -17.10 18.42 1.18
C ASN A 495 -18.58 18.13 1.52
N GLY A 496 -18.87 17.04 2.25
CA GLY A 496 -20.23 16.63 2.63
C GLY A 496 -21.00 15.82 1.59
N VAL A 497 -20.49 15.69 0.36
CA VAL A 497 -21.26 15.17 -0.78
C VAL A 497 -20.59 13.97 -1.45
N ASN A 498 -19.27 14.04 -1.69
CA ASN A 498 -18.57 13.04 -2.49
C ASN A 498 -17.08 12.90 -2.10
N PRO A 499 -16.35 11.90 -2.66
CA PRO A 499 -14.99 11.58 -2.23
C PRO A 499 -13.89 12.57 -2.64
N PHE A 500 -14.20 13.59 -3.45
CA PHE A 500 -13.19 14.40 -4.14
C PHE A 500 -12.82 15.69 -3.40
N GLY A 501 -13.53 16.01 -2.32
CA GLY A 501 -13.26 17.21 -1.53
C GLY A 501 -13.38 18.49 -2.34
N GLU A 502 -12.38 19.36 -2.25
CA GLU A 502 -12.38 20.66 -2.93
C GLU A 502 -12.23 20.59 -4.46
N LEU A 503 -11.88 19.44 -5.02
CA LEU A 503 -11.83 19.25 -6.47
C LEU A 503 -13.22 19.34 -7.11
N ASP A 504 -14.28 19.06 -6.34
CA ASP A 504 -15.65 19.39 -6.73
C ASP A 504 -16.05 20.77 -6.20
N LYS A 505 -16.10 21.75 -7.10
CA LYS A 505 -16.46 23.14 -6.78
C LYS A 505 -17.95 23.33 -6.55
N ASP A 506 -18.79 22.39 -6.97
CA ASP A 506 -20.25 22.46 -6.95
C ASP A 506 -20.87 21.67 -5.78
N ALA A 507 -20.06 20.90 -5.05
CA ALA A 507 -20.48 20.18 -3.85
C ALA A 507 -21.08 21.13 -2.80
N ARG A 508 -22.38 20.98 -2.51
CA ARG A 508 -23.11 21.76 -1.52
C ARG A 508 -24.03 20.85 -0.71
N VAL A 509 -24.12 21.14 0.59
CA VAL A 509 -25.12 20.56 1.50
C VAL A 509 -26.18 21.60 1.83
N TYR A 510 -27.33 21.17 2.31
CA TYR A 510 -28.35 22.08 2.83
C TYR A 510 -28.08 22.43 4.30
N GLN A 511 -28.29 23.68 4.66
CA GLN A 511 -28.27 24.16 6.04
C GLN A 511 -29.59 24.89 6.31
N LEU A 512 -30.15 24.70 7.50
CA LEU A 512 -31.29 25.46 7.98
C LEU A 512 -30.81 26.84 8.44
N ALA A 513 -31.16 27.90 7.71
CA ALA A 513 -30.88 29.27 8.11
C ALA A 513 -31.74 29.70 9.30
N GLU A 514 -31.34 30.77 9.99
CA GLU A 514 -32.13 31.39 11.06
C GLU A 514 -33.53 31.83 10.60
N SER A 515 -33.65 32.21 9.33
CA SER A 515 -34.94 32.54 8.68
C SER A 515 -35.90 31.36 8.58
N GLY A 516 -35.45 30.13 8.85
CA GLY A 516 -36.22 28.89 8.74
C GLY A 516 -36.22 28.27 7.34
N HIS A 517 -35.58 28.91 6.35
CA HIS A 517 -35.43 28.38 5.00
C HIS A 517 -34.17 27.54 4.84
N LEU A 518 -34.19 26.60 3.88
CA LEU A 518 -33.02 25.81 3.52
C LEU A 518 -32.13 26.59 2.55
N GLN A 519 -30.85 26.72 2.89
CA GLN A 519 -29.82 27.31 2.04
C GLN A 519 -28.78 26.27 1.66
N LYS A 520 -28.30 26.31 0.42
CA LYS A 520 -27.16 25.47 -0.03
C LYS A 520 -25.86 26.15 0.38
N VAL A 521 -25.02 25.45 1.14
CA VAL A 521 -23.73 25.95 1.63
C VAL A 521 -22.59 25.04 1.22
N LYS A 522 -21.40 25.63 1.01
CA LYS A 522 -20.16 24.87 0.86
C LYS A 522 -19.62 24.60 2.26
N ILE A 523 -19.20 23.37 2.50
CA ILE A 523 -18.48 22.99 3.72
C ILE A 523 -17.14 22.38 3.36
N SER A 524 -16.21 22.40 4.31
CA SER A 524 -14.92 21.73 4.21
C SER A 524 -14.49 21.30 5.61
N LEU A 525 -14.17 20.02 5.77
CA LEU A 525 -13.58 19.48 6.99
C LEU A 525 -12.21 18.92 6.62
N ASP A 526 -11.15 19.50 7.16
CA ASP A 526 -9.80 18.94 7.05
C ASP A 526 -9.62 17.72 7.98
N ASN A 527 -8.64 16.85 7.74
CA ASN A 527 -8.50 15.55 8.44
C ASN A 527 -9.74 14.65 8.34
N ALA A 528 -10.46 14.74 7.22
CA ALA A 528 -11.69 13.97 7.00
C ALA A 528 -11.57 12.99 5.83
N ALA A 529 -10.35 12.45 5.59
CA ALA A 529 -10.09 11.49 4.51
C ALA A 529 -11.01 10.26 4.57
N LEU A 530 -11.30 9.75 5.77
CA LEU A 530 -12.24 8.64 5.97
C LEU A 530 -13.68 9.03 5.62
N ALA A 531 -14.14 10.24 5.95
CA ALA A 531 -15.48 10.68 5.55
C ALA A 531 -15.61 10.79 4.03
N SER A 532 -14.58 11.31 3.36
CA SER A 532 -14.47 11.31 1.90
C SER A 532 -14.42 9.89 1.32
N GLN A 533 -13.71 8.97 1.96
CA GLN A 533 -13.63 7.58 1.53
C GLN A 533 -15.01 6.89 1.64
N ALA A 534 -15.69 7.05 2.76
CA ALA A 534 -16.94 6.36 3.08
C ALA A 534 -18.06 6.67 2.08
N VAL A 535 -18.09 7.88 1.52
CA VAL A 535 -19.12 8.27 0.53
C VAL A 535 -18.87 7.75 -0.89
N GLY A 536 -17.79 7.01 -1.14
CA GLY A 536 -17.51 6.39 -2.44
C GLY A 536 -18.23 5.06 -2.65
N PRO A 537 -17.94 4.04 -1.82
CA PRO A 537 -18.42 2.67 -2.03
C PRO A 537 -19.94 2.53 -2.06
N ALA A 538 -20.66 3.32 -1.25
CA ALA A 538 -22.12 3.20 -1.09
C ALA A 538 -22.92 3.41 -2.39
N LEU A 539 -22.37 4.16 -3.36
CA LEU A 539 -22.98 4.39 -4.67
C LEU A 539 -22.21 3.72 -5.82
N SER A 540 -21.13 3.00 -5.51
CA SER A 540 -20.30 2.36 -6.52
C SER A 540 -21.03 1.16 -7.10
N ALA A 541 -21.21 1.18 -8.44
CA ALA A 541 -21.83 0.10 -9.21
C ALA A 541 -21.05 -1.22 -9.14
N VAL A 542 -19.79 -1.16 -8.69
CA VAL A 542 -18.94 -2.32 -8.47
C VAL A 542 -19.05 -2.77 -7.02
N GLU A 543 -19.00 -1.86 -6.05
CA GLU A 543 -18.83 -2.22 -4.64
C GLU A 543 -20.15 -2.55 -3.93
N MET A 544 -21.16 -1.67 -3.96
CA MET A 544 -22.36 -1.82 -3.11
C MET A 544 -23.69 -1.53 -3.81
N SER A 545 -23.70 -0.82 -4.93
CA SER A 545 -24.93 -0.27 -5.52
C SER A 545 -25.23 -0.82 -6.91
N ALA A 546 -26.49 -0.79 -7.31
CA ALA A 546 -26.83 -0.79 -8.73
C ALA A 546 -26.48 0.58 -9.36
N ASP A 547 -26.17 0.57 -10.66
CA ASP A 547 -25.71 1.77 -11.37
C ASP A 547 -26.81 2.84 -11.48
N GLY A 548 -26.46 4.10 -11.22
CA GLY A 548 -27.37 5.25 -11.29
C GLY A 548 -28.13 5.61 -10.00
N ARG A 549 -27.88 4.92 -8.89
CA ARG A 549 -28.42 5.29 -7.56
C ARG A 549 -27.70 6.51 -6.98
N ASP A 550 -28.41 7.31 -6.18
CA ASP A 550 -27.81 8.43 -5.44
C ASP A 550 -28.06 8.37 -3.92
N PHE A 551 -27.36 9.23 -3.16
CA PHE A 551 -27.40 9.24 -1.69
C PHE A 551 -28.77 9.60 -1.10
N ARG A 552 -29.59 10.37 -1.82
CA ARG A 552 -30.90 10.81 -1.34
C ARG A 552 -31.87 9.64 -1.37
N GLU A 553 -31.81 8.82 -2.43
CA GLU A 553 -32.52 7.56 -2.53
C GLU A 553 -32.02 6.54 -1.49
N LEU A 554 -30.70 6.45 -1.24
CA LEU A 554 -30.16 5.63 -0.15
C LEU A 554 -30.68 6.07 1.23
N GLY A 555 -30.66 7.37 1.52
CA GLY A 555 -31.19 7.92 2.76
C GLY A 555 -32.68 7.64 2.95
N ARG A 556 -33.47 7.85 1.90
CA ARG A 556 -34.91 7.55 1.90
C ARG A 556 -35.19 6.07 2.17
N LYS A 557 -34.43 5.16 1.55
CA LYS A 557 -34.52 3.72 1.80
C LYS A 557 -34.24 3.42 3.27
N LEU A 558 -33.08 3.81 3.78
CA LEU A 558 -32.65 3.47 5.14
C LEU A 558 -33.59 4.07 6.19
N MET A 559 -34.08 5.28 6.01
CA MET A 559 -35.08 5.87 6.92
C MET A 559 -36.40 5.10 7.00
N SER A 560 -36.71 4.25 6.01
CA SER A 560 -37.89 3.38 6.02
C SER A 560 -37.66 1.99 6.64
N LEU A 561 -36.43 1.70 7.06
CA LEU A 561 -36.01 0.39 7.56
C LEU A 561 -35.58 0.46 9.03
N GLN A 562 -35.69 -0.68 9.70
CA GLN A 562 -35.03 -0.88 10.99
C GLN A 562 -33.51 -0.98 10.75
N PRO A 563 -32.68 -0.19 11.47
CA PRO A 563 -31.22 -0.31 11.40
C PRO A 563 -30.80 -1.74 11.70
N LEU A 564 -29.90 -2.27 10.86
CA LEU A 564 -29.34 -3.61 10.97
C LEU A 564 -30.36 -4.77 10.95
N GLY A 565 -31.60 -4.56 10.48
CA GLY A 565 -32.69 -5.55 10.53
C GLY A 565 -32.47 -6.89 9.79
N LEU A 566 -31.38 -7.02 9.02
CA LEU A 566 -30.99 -8.28 8.37
C LEU A 566 -29.99 -9.12 9.16
N GLN A 567 -29.42 -8.59 10.25
CA GLN A 567 -28.42 -9.26 11.07
C GLN A 567 -28.76 -9.20 12.56
N LYS A 568 -28.07 -10.03 13.34
CA LYS A 568 -28.13 -9.99 14.80
C LYS A 568 -27.12 -8.99 15.34
N VAL A 569 -27.46 -8.36 16.45
CA VAL A 569 -26.56 -7.51 17.24
C VAL A 569 -26.35 -8.21 18.58
N HIS A 570 -25.10 -8.28 19.03
CA HIS A 570 -24.79 -8.87 20.33
C HIS A 570 -25.08 -7.83 21.42
N ASP A 571 -25.64 -8.25 22.55
CA ASP A 571 -25.94 -7.38 23.71
C ASP A 571 -24.66 -6.83 24.37
N ASP A 572 -23.59 -7.63 24.40
CA ASP A 572 -22.24 -7.17 24.79
C ASP A 572 -21.48 -6.38 23.71
N ASP A 573 -22.10 -5.99 22.58
CA ASP A 573 -21.42 -5.12 21.62
C ASP A 573 -21.10 -3.76 22.26
N SER A 574 -19.82 -3.37 22.24
CA SER A 574 -19.30 -2.20 22.95
C SER A 574 -19.91 -0.85 22.56
N VAL A 575 -20.61 -0.77 21.42
CA VAL A 575 -21.22 0.46 20.90
C VAL A 575 -22.73 0.28 20.69
N LEU A 576 -23.14 -0.84 20.10
CA LEU A 576 -24.51 -1.09 19.67
C LEU A 576 -25.31 -1.95 20.65
N GLY A 577 -24.67 -2.54 21.68
CA GLY A 577 -25.34 -3.44 22.61
C GLY A 577 -26.54 -2.80 23.29
N ILE A 578 -26.43 -1.54 23.71
CA ILE A 578 -27.52 -0.77 24.33
C ILE A 578 -28.68 -0.42 23.38
N TYR A 579 -28.47 -0.58 22.08
CA TYR A 579 -29.47 -0.35 21.03
C TYR A 579 -30.04 -1.65 20.48
N CYS A 580 -29.52 -2.81 20.90
CA CYS A 580 -29.96 -4.11 20.41
C CYS A 580 -31.47 -4.25 20.62
N ASP A 581 -32.19 -4.67 19.58
CA ASP A 581 -33.60 -5.00 19.73
C ASP A 581 -33.77 -6.14 20.73
N SER A 582 -34.92 -6.17 21.41
CA SER A 582 -35.32 -7.21 22.35
C SER A 582 -35.25 -8.63 21.79
N ASP A 583 -35.44 -8.81 20.48
CA ASP A 583 -35.31 -10.11 19.82
C ASP A 583 -33.89 -10.44 19.33
N GLY A 584 -32.94 -9.52 19.56
CA GLY A 584 -31.54 -9.62 19.15
C GLY A 584 -31.28 -9.28 17.69
N ARG A 585 -32.30 -8.89 16.91
CA ARG A 585 -32.21 -8.63 15.46
C ARG A 585 -32.40 -7.14 15.18
N GLY A 586 -31.38 -6.54 14.57
CA GLY A 586 -31.38 -5.09 14.34
C GLY A 586 -31.31 -4.28 15.63
N LEU A 587 -31.66 -2.99 15.52
CA LEU A 587 -31.66 -2.04 16.62
C LEU A 587 -33.08 -1.58 16.97
N ASP A 588 -33.36 -1.36 18.26
CA ASP A 588 -34.54 -0.64 18.76
C ASP A 588 -34.34 0.88 18.59
N ALA A 589 -34.20 1.30 17.34
CA ALA A 589 -34.03 2.69 16.94
C ALA A 589 -34.45 2.87 15.47
N SER A 590 -34.52 4.13 15.02
CA SER A 590 -34.62 4.46 13.59
C SER A 590 -33.41 5.28 13.17
N TYR A 591 -33.02 5.22 11.89
CA TYR A 591 -31.97 6.09 11.36
C TYR A 591 -32.28 7.58 11.56
N ALA A 592 -33.56 7.97 11.44
CA ALA A 592 -33.97 9.34 11.71
C ALA A 592 -33.78 9.74 13.18
N GLN A 593 -33.92 8.81 14.13
CA GLN A 593 -33.60 9.06 15.54
C GLN A 593 -32.09 9.15 15.75
N LEU A 594 -31.32 8.20 15.24
CA LEU A 594 -29.86 8.18 15.36
C LEU A 594 -29.20 9.45 14.77
N ILE A 595 -29.67 9.91 13.61
CA ILE A 595 -29.19 11.18 13.01
C ILE A 595 -29.54 12.37 13.88
N ARG A 596 -30.78 12.44 14.40
CA ARG A 596 -31.20 13.51 15.31
C ARG A 596 -30.38 13.54 16.58
N ASP A 597 -29.95 12.39 17.08
CA ASP A 597 -29.14 12.24 18.29
C ASP A 597 -27.65 12.50 18.06
N ALA A 598 -27.13 12.32 16.84
CA ALA A 598 -25.73 12.56 16.51
C ALA A 598 -25.43 13.99 16.00
N PHE A 599 -26.35 14.60 15.23
CA PHE A 599 -26.05 15.83 14.47
C PHE A 599 -26.85 17.05 14.93
N HIS A 600 -26.24 18.23 14.78
CA HIS A 600 -26.92 19.50 15.05
C HIS A 600 -28.16 19.69 14.17
N ARG A 601 -29.22 20.27 14.76
CA ARG A 601 -30.52 20.48 14.09
C ARG A 601 -30.41 21.27 12.79
N GLN A 602 -29.41 22.14 12.65
CA GLN A 602 -29.20 22.92 11.43
C GLN A 602 -28.97 22.08 10.17
N TRP A 603 -28.59 20.79 10.30
CA TRP A 603 -28.30 19.90 9.19
C TRP A 603 -29.46 18.97 8.79
N TRP A 604 -30.51 18.84 9.62
CA TRP A 604 -31.63 17.92 9.35
C TRP A 604 -33.02 18.50 9.68
N GLY A 605 -33.11 19.56 10.49
CA GLY A 605 -34.35 20.03 11.12
C GLY A 605 -35.25 20.92 10.25
N GLY A 606 -35.01 20.95 8.94
CA GLY A 606 -35.74 21.78 8.00
C GLY A 606 -37.01 21.09 7.52
N LYS A 607 -38.12 21.84 7.43
CA LYS A 607 -39.42 21.32 7.00
C LYS A 607 -39.67 21.46 5.50
N GLN A 608 -38.86 22.27 4.82
CA GLN A 608 -38.96 22.48 3.38
C GLN A 608 -38.55 21.20 2.64
N ILE A 609 -39.40 20.76 1.71
CA ILE A 609 -39.06 19.74 0.73
C ILE A 609 -38.23 20.38 -0.38
N THR A 610 -37.12 19.74 -0.73
CA THR A 610 -36.24 20.20 -1.81
C THR A 610 -36.95 20.12 -3.17
N GLU A 611 -36.43 20.81 -4.18
CA GLU A 611 -36.97 20.75 -5.56
C GLU A 611 -37.02 19.32 -6.11
N GLY A 612 -36.11 18.44 -5.66
CA GLY A 612 -36.09 17.01 -6.01
C GLY A 612 -37.09 16.15 -5.24
N GLY A 613 -37.94 16.73 -4.38
CA GLY A 613 -38.93 15.98 -3.61
C GLY A 613 -38.35 15.28 -2.37
N TYR A 614 -37.19 15.70 -1.87
CA TYR A 614 -36.53 15.09 -0.70
C TYR A 614 -36.68 15.94 0.56
N THR A 615 -36.77 15.29 1.72
CA THR A 615 -36.66 15.94 3.02
C THR A 615 -35.24 16.51 3.22
N HIS A 616 -35.07 17.40 4.20
CA HIS A 616 -33.74 17.93 4.53
C HIS A 616 -32.75 16.80 4.89
N MET A 617 -33.20 15.81 5.67
CA MET A 617 -32.36 14.70 6.11
C MET A 617 -31.96 13.79 4.94
N GLU A 618 -32.88 13.52 4.01
CA GLU A 618 -32.59 12.76 2.79
C GLU A 618 -31.61 13.50 1.90
N ALA A 619 -31.80 14.82 1.74
CA ALA A 619 -30.96 15.67 0.91
C ALA A 619 -29.50 15.72 1.40
N ASN A 620 -29.29 15.65 2.72
CA ASN A 620 -27.97 15.67 3.35
C ASN A 620 -27.44 14.28 3.74
N PHE A 621 -28.03 13.18 3.23
CA PHE A 621 -27.69 11.86 3.75
C PHE A 621 -26.21 11.49 3.58
N SER A 622 -25.54 11.96 2.53
CA SER A 622 -24.08 11.80 2.32
C SER A 622 -23.24 12.42 3.44
N LEU A 623 -23.68 13.56 4.01
CA LEU A 623 -23.00 14.23 5.12
C LEU A 623 -23.02 13.35 6.37
N PHE A 624 -24.21 12.82 6.71
CA PHE A 624 -24.36 11.94 7.87
C PHE A 624 -23.61 10.63 7.68
N TRP A 625 -23.71 10.04 6.48
CA TRP A 625 -23.01 8.82 6.11
C TRP A 625 -21.49 8.96 6.28
N GLY A 626 -20.90 9.97 5.64
CA GLY A 626 -19.45 10.19 5.68
C GLY A 626 -18.94 10.47 7.09
N LEU A 627 -19.54 11.44 7.79
CA LEU A 627 -19.07 11.83 9.12
C LEU A 627 -19.29 10.74 10.17
N ALA A 628 -20.43 10.06 10.15
CA ALA A 628 -20.69 9.00 11.14
C ALA A 628 -19.74 7.82 10.95
N ILE A 629 -19.53 7.35 9.71
CA ILE A 629 -18.58 6.26 9.45
C ILE A 629 -17.15 6.66 9.81
N MET A 630 -16.71 7.87 9.48
CA MET A 630 -15.41 8.40 9.94
C MET A 630 -15.27 8.34 11.45
N MET A 631 -16.32 8.74 12.21
CA MET A 631 -16.28 8.67 13.66
C MET A 631 -16.14 7.23 14.16
N TYR A 632 -16.87 6.28 13.58
CA TYR A 632 -16.71 4.87 13.91
C TYR A 632 -15.29 4.36 13.58
N GLU A 633 -14.79 4.61 12.38
CA GLU A 633 -13.45 4.19 11.95
C GLU A 633 -12.34 4.85 12.77
N SER A 634 -12.56 6.05 13.33
CA SER A 634 -11.61 6.70 14.25
C SER A 634 -11.42 5.97 15.57
N THR A 635 -12.32 5.04 15.91
CA THR A 635 -12.17 4.17 17.10
C THR A 635 -11.36 2.91 16.82
N LEU A 636 -11.10 2.60 15.54
CA LEU A 636 -10.40 1.38 15.12
C LEU A 636 -8.87 1.56 15.21
N VAL A 637 -8.38 1.85 16.41
CA VAL A 637 -6.96 2.08 16.71
C VAL A 637 -6.38 0.84 17.41
N SER A 638 -5.19 0.42 17.01
CA SER A 638 -4.49 -0.76 17.54
C SER A 638 -3.29 -0.38 18.39
N ASP A 639 -3.52 0.32 19.50
CA ASP A 639 -2.50 0.86 20.42
C ASP A 639 -2.22 -0.03 21.65
N GLN A 640 -2.67 -1.29 21.60
CA GLN A 640 -2.54 -2.30 22.66
C GLN A 640 -1.81 -3.56 22.17
N THR A 641 -0.91 -3.42 21.19
CA THR A 641 -0.13 -4.56 20.68
C THR A 641 1.03 -4.91 21.62
N PRO A 642 1.65 -6.11 21.47
CA PRO A 642 2.90 -6.43 22.16
C PRO A 642 4.03 -5.42 21.87
N PHE A 643 4.02 -4.79 20.70
CA PHE A 643 4.95 -3.71 20.38
C PHE A 643 4.69 -2.47 21.24
N ASP A 644 3.43 -2.06 21.40
CA ASP A 644 3.07 -0.90 22.22
C ASP A 644 3.48 -1.08 23.68
N ALA A 645 3.24 -2.26 24.26
CA ALA A 645 3.69 -2.59 25.62
C ALA A 645 5.23 -2.52 25.74
N TYR A 646 5.94 -3.03 24.74
CA TYR A 646 7.40 -2.94 24.67
C TYR A 646 7.90 -1.49 24.57
N ALA A 647 7.27 -0.67 23.73
CA ALA A 647 7.59 0.73 23.56
C ALA A 647 7.28 1.57 24.82
N LYS A 648 6.30 1.14 25.65
CA LYS A 648 6.02 1.70 26.99
C LYS A 648 7.02 1.26 28.07
N GLY A 649 7.90 0.30 27.76
CA GLY A 649 8.98 -0.14 28.64
C GLY A 649 8.93 -1.61 29.07
N ASP A 650 7.88 -2.36 28.74
CA ASP A 650 7.83 -3.80 29.02
C ASP A 650 8.72 -4.59 28.04
N LYS A 651 9.99 -4.75 28.40
CA LYS A 651 10.99 -5.47 27.59
C LYS A 651 10.68 -6.95 27.37
N SER A 652 9.69 -7.51 28.09
CA SER A 652 9.25 -8.90 27.95
C SER A 652 8.09 -9.09 26.95
N ALA A 653 7.41 -8.00 26.56
CA ALA A 653 6.24 -8.07 25.69
C ALA A 653 6.57 -8.59 24.28
N LEU A 654 7.76 -8.31 23.76
CA LEU A 654 8.25 -8.90 22.51
C LEU A 654 9.03 -10.18 22.78
N SER A 655 8.70 -11.25 22.04
CA SER A 655 9.52 -12.46 21.99
C SER A 655 10.89 -12.17 21.34
N GLU A 656 11.87 -13.02 21.59
CA GLU A 656 13.21 -12.88 20.98
C GLU A 656 13.16 -12.87 19.44
N GLY A 657 12.26 -13.67 18.84
CA GLY A 657 12.01 -13.63 17.40
C GLY A 657 11.46 -12.28 16.93
N ALA A 658 10.52 -11.69 17.68
CA ALA A 658 9.97 -10.38 17.38
C ALA A 658 11.01 -9.26 17.54
N LYS A 659 11.86 -9.31 18.57
CA LYS A 659 13.00 -8.38 18.75
C LYS A 659 13.98 -8.46 17.58
N LYS A 660 14.32 -9.67 17.13
CA LYS A 660 15.15 -9.87 15.94
C LYS A 660 14.50 -9.30 14.68
N GLY A 661 13.20 -9.55 14.48
CA GLY A 661 12.43 -8.98 13.37
C GLY A 661 12.40 -7.45 13.41
N PHE A 662 12.21 -6.88 14.61
CA PHE A 662 12.24 -5.44 14.82
C PHE A 662 13.63 -4.85 14.53
N ARG A 663 14.72 -5.50 14.95
CA ARG A 663 16.08 -5.08 14.54
C ARG A 663 16.24 -5.04 13.02
N ILE A 664 15.81 -6.10 12.32
CA ILE A 664 15.84 -6.17 10.86
C ILE A 664 15.03 -5.03 10.24
N PHE A 665 13.83 -4.77 10.76
CA PHE A 665 12.97 -3.69 10.31
C PHE A 665 13.66 -2.31 10.45
N MET A 666 14.34 -2.09 11.57
CA MET A 666 15.02 -0.83 11.88
C MET A 666 16.33 -0.63 11.11
N ASN A 667 17.07 -1.71 10.82
CA ASN A 667 18.46 -1.62 10.37
C ASN A 667 18.72 -2.35 9.07
N GLU A 668 18.72 -3.69 9.07
CA GLU A 668 19.14 -4.51 7.92
C GLU A 668 18.19 -4.36 6.72
N GLY A 669 16.88 -4.40 6.97
CA GLY A 669 15.82 -4.22 5.99
C GLY A 669 15.50 -2.76 5.69
N LYS A 670 15.90 -1.83 6.57
CA LYS A 670 15.67 -0.37 6.46
C LYS A 670 14.20 0.02 6.27
N CYS A 671 13.26 -0.84 6.65
CA CYS A 671 11.82 -0.65 6.48
C CYS A 671 11.34 0.64 7.15
N ILE A 672 11.90 0.94 8.33
CA ILE A 672 11.67 2.18 9.09
C ILE A 672 11.93 3.47 8.29
N THR A 673 12.73 3.43 7.22
CA THR A 673 12.98 4.62 6.38
C THR A 673 11.67 5.15 5.77
N CYS A 674 10.77 4.25 5.37
CA CYS A 674 9.45 4.61 4.82
C CYS A 674 8.31 4.40 5.82
N HIS A 675 8.53 3.55 6.83
CA HIS A 675 7.55 3.16 7.85
C HIS A 675 7.93 3.69 9.23
N HIS A 676 8.12 5.01 9.34
CA HIS A 676 8.61 5.65 10.56
C HIS A 676 7.48 6.04 11.52
N GLY A 677 7.87 6.44 12.73
CA GLY A 677 6.96 6.84 13.80
C GLY A 677 6.18 5.68 14.44
N PRO A 678 5.44 5.97 15.52
CA PRO A 678 4.56 5.01 16.18
C PRO A 678 3.50 4.38 15.27
N GLU A 679 3.09 5.09 14.22
CA GLU A 679 2.11 4.58 13.24
C GLU A 679 2.70 3.59 12.23
N PHE A 680 4.03 3.44 12.17
CA PHE A 680 4.74 2.65 11.16
C PHE A 680 4.34 2.96 9.71
N ALA A 681 4.04 4.24 9.43
CA ALA A 681 3.58 4.70 8.13
C ALA A 681 4.03 6.15 7.87
N GLY A 682 4.62 6.39 6.70
CA GLY A 682 5.04 7.76 6.32
C GLY A 682 3.91 8.66 5.81
N ALA A 683 2.80 8.09 5.36
CA ALA A 683 1.67 8.81 4.78
C ALA A 683 0.68 9.39 5.82
N THR A 684 1.11 9.58 7.07
CA THR A 684 0.24 9.99 8.18
C THR A 684 0.21 11.50 8.38
N VAL A 685 -0.83 11.98 9.04
CA VAL A 685 -0.98 13.40 9.41
C VAL A 685 0.20 13.86 10.26
N SER A 686 0.63 13.05 11.24
CA SER A 686 1.75 13.39 12.14
C SER A 686 3.06 13.64 11.38
N MET A 687 3.32 12.86 10.33
CA MET A 687 4.54 12.92 9.52
C MET A 687 4.50 13.96 8.43
N ILE A 688 3.38 14.06 7.72
CA ILE A 688 3.30 14.98 6.58
C ILE A 688 3.24 16.41 7.08
N ARG A 689 2.50 16.68 8.16
CA ARG A 689 2.17 18.06 8.58
C ARG A 689 1.92 18.26 10.07
N GLY A 690 2.10 17.22 10.88
CA GLY A 690 1.83 17.24 12.31
C GLY A 690 3.11 17.26 13.13
N GLN A 691 3.04 16.66 14.32
CA GLN A 691 4.08 16.76 15.34
C GLN A 691 5.44 16.15 14.96
N LEU A 692 5.51 15.38 13.88
CA LEU A 692 6.71 14.69 13.40
C LEU A 692 7.14 15.15 11.99
N SER A 693 6.55 16.25 11.48
CA SER A 693 6.84 16.78 10.15
C SER A 693 8.10 17.63 10.11
N ASP A 694 9.05 17.24 9.26
CA ASP A 694 10.27 18.00 9.00
C ASP A 694 10.21 18.81 7.68
N ASN A 695 9.45 18.38 6.66
CA ASN A 695 9.53 18.93 5.29
C ASN A 695 8.21 18.94 4.45
N GLY A 696 7.03 18.77 5.06
CA GLY A 696 5.76 18.97 4.34
C GLY A 696 5.40 17.90 3.29
N GLY A 697 5.93 16.67 3.41
CA GLY A 697 5.51 15.51 2.63
C GLY A 697 6.22 15.28 1.28
N ILE A 698 7.19 16.12 0.89
CA ILE A 698 8.09 15.84 -0.24
C ILE A 698 9.52 15.72 0.28
N HIS A 699 10.19 14.60 -0.01
CA HIS A 699 11.59 14.40 0.40
C HIS A 699 12.47 13.90 -0.75
N TYR A 700 13.78 14.11 -0.57
CA TYR A 700 14.81 13.55 -1.44
C TYR A 700 15.25 12.19 -0.89
N MET A 701 15.02 11.13 -1.67
CA MET A 701 15.47 9.78 -1.30
C MET A 701 16.67 9.36 -2.16
N PRO A 702 17.78 8.90 -1.54
CA PRO A 702 18.88 8.26 -2.25
C PRO A 702 18.44 6.89 -2.78
N MET A 703 18.30 6.76 -4.10
CA MET A 703 17.96 5.52 -4.80
C MET A 703 19.21 4.86 -5.39
N ALA A 704 19.05 3.63 -5.88
CA ALA A 704 20.13 2.90 -6.55
C ALA A 704 20.68 3.62 -7.80
N ARG A 705 19.92 4.57 -8.38
CA ARG A 705 20.29 5.34 -9.58
C ARG A 705 20.48 6.84 -9.31
N GLY A 706 20.65 7.25 -8.05
CA GLY A 706 20.80 8.67 -7.65
C GLY A 706 19.65 9.18 -6.79
N LEU A 707 19.59 10.50 -6.56
CA LEU A 707 18.53 11.14 -5.77
C LEU A 707 17.23 11.25 -6.57
N ALA A 708 16.10 10.90 -5.95
CA ALA A 708 14.78 11.07 -6.53
C ALA A 708 13.85 11.83 -5.56
N PHE A 709 12.90 12.57 -6.12
CA PHE A 709 11.83 13.23 -5.38
C PHE A 709 10.70 12.24 -5.13
N TYR A 710 10.24 12.14 -3.89
CA TYR A 710 9.08 11.31 -3.53
C TYR A 710 8.04 12.12 -2.77
N ASP A 711 6.77 11.81 -3.06
CA ASP A 711 5.66 12.11 -2.16
C ASP A 711 5.68 11.04 -1.06
N GLU A 712 5.92 11.47 0.18
CA GLU A 712 5.90 10.66 1.41
C GLU A 712 4.61 9.84 1.52
N GLY A 713 3.52 10.37 0.98
CA GLY A 713 2.20 9.74 0.95
C GLY A 713 2.07 8.59 -0.05
N PHE A 714 2.84 8.60 -1.15
CA PHE A 714 2.62 7.71 -2.29
C PHE A 714 3.93 7.29 -2.97
N TYR A 715 4.72 6.50 -2.25
CA TYR A 715 5.90 5.87 -2.83
C TYR A 715 5.54 4.93 -3.99
N ASN A 716 6.28 5.01 -5.08
CA ASN A 716 6.20 4.05 -6.17
C ASN A 716 6.97 2.76 -5.82
N ILE A 717 6.38 1.94 -4.94
CA ILE A 717 6.95 0.66 -4.46
C ILE A 717 6.43 -0.56 -5.22
N GLY A 718 5.78 -0.36 -6.36
CA GLY A 718 5.22 -1.45 -7.16
C GLY A 718 6.30 -2.41 -7.66
N VAL A 719 6.01 -3.72 -7.60
CA VAL A 719 6.86 -4.77 -8.21
C VAL A 719 6.95 -4.61 -9.73
N ARG A 720 5.96 -3.93 -10.32
CA ARG A 720 5.97 -3.43 -11.69
C ARG A 720 6.21 -1.92 -11.68
N PRO A 721 7.08 -1.38 -12.56
CA PRO A 721 7.22 0.06 -12.73
C PRO A 721 5.86 0.70 -13.08
N THR A 722 5.46 1.75 -12.37
CA THR A 722 4.48 2.69 -12.92
C THR A 722 5.15 3.37 -14.10
N THR A 723 4.56 3.23 -15.29
CA THR A 723 5.09 3.78 -16.55
C THR A 723 5.31 5.27 -16.52
#